data_AF-A0A9P1I3Y9-F1
#
_entry.id   AF-A0A9P1I3Y9-F1
#
_cell.length_a   1.000
_cell.length_b   1.000
_cell.length_c   1.000
_cell.angle_alpha   90.00
_cell.angle_beta   90.00
_cell.angle_gamma   90.00
#
_symmetry.space_group_name_H-M   'P 1'
#
loop_
_entity.id
_entity.type
_entity.pdbx_description
1 polymer ?
#
loop_
_entity_poly.entity_id
_entity_poly.type
_entity_poly.pdbx_seq_one_letter_code
_entity_poly.pdbx_strand_id
1 'polypeptide(L)'
;MRRSVGKNHWRILAANRNYSSAVLPSTSTSTSTPTSEPKPKKSADSTTDWKLSILRILDQEFKWQNQTNKQIEARRQALGNVMRFSLKQDMQSILRLAENQTRRREIDDVLPMCLLVINKQFEQILKTVENIKSQESLALFLNISNLWKSIKPNNPDNTLNLMCLLVLGKLREWKDQRDFDEKSGQIDRIFEEIEKKTEKIVRFATPDDLRIFLAPKDLNSIKLEFDRIHKFYIPKPKFVDKSKYLADSELLQPFQNICSKENYNGNPFKIDNGENQKFEELFEKHMELEASMWIQVKNTVAKKEEVKEYGEDLIYQWKWKMNIEKELGKLENEENIHPLVASCIEIIPREKLVELLHFSALSACSQGQDLLSATQFQYDLISPIIKEMCNIFKIRMGYPEKEVWKNVFKMYSEYFSSEDLSRKNTLREWWNESCMKNGIKADYQFEMGNLDLKSKMEAGNVFFEVLQKSCVFPVESKATNKISWHKAFSFRSISTEEESRINPDGRQSLSKMLSIDRRLSKIFNNSHPFEFIIFSTSNLPMTIPPRPWIDYGIGGPLYTSNIPIIRNMFEFKNVDMNLEVRKRISSRQQARPVFDALNQLGSTPWVINEKMLEVLKEVFGKSGDFEAKQLLDKLGIPMRKDTVEIPMFEKEFGIGIKKEDIDKEKFREYAKRKSEAIKMKNESNSLWCWMLYRVVLADHFRGKTLYFPHNMDFRGRVYPLSPYLSHMGDDVNRCILKFAKSKKLGNDGFEWLKLHCINLTGTMKRASVEERLKTAQELLPTILDSARNPFGVRFRRFPAGFLIRLIKNTLYSSPFIE
;
A
#
# COMPACT_ATOMS: atom_id res chain seq x y z
N MET A 1 -35.66 9.66 -18.90
CA MET A 1 -36.80 10.05 -18.04
C MET A 1 -36.27 10.85 -16.87
N ARG A 2 -36.66 12.12 -16.75
CA ARG A 2 -36.37 13.05 -15.64
C ARG A 2 -37.64 13.21 -14.79
N ARG A 3 -37.45 13.70 -13.54
CA ARG A 3 -38.41 13.99 -12.44
C ARG A 3 -38.50 12.83 -11.42
N SER A 4 -38.51 13.02 -10.11
CA SER A 4 -38.42 14.20 -9.23
C SER A 4 -38.30 13.68 -7.79
N VAL A 5 -37.33 14.13 -6.99
CA VAL A 5 -37.45 14.12 -5.52
C VAL A 5 -36.70 15.32 -4.92
N GLY A 6 -37.47 16.21 -4.30
CA GLY A 6 -37.15 16.97 -3.08
C GLY A 6 -35.88 17.84 -3.05
N LYS A 7 -36.04 19.13 -3.37
CA LYS A 7 -35.17 20.20 -2.85
C LYS A 7 -35.50 20.41 -1.36
N ASN A 8 -34.53 20.25 -0.46
CA ASN A 8 -34.53 20.94 0.83
C ASN A 8 -33.11 21.22 1.33
N HIS A 9 -32.73 22.49 1.18
CA HIS A 9 -31.84 23.34 1.97
C HIS A 9 -30.69 22.72 2.78
N TRP A 10 -29.49 22.76 2.20
CA TRP A 10 -28.23 23.05 2.91
C TRP A 10 -27.39 24.01 2.07
N ARG A 11 -27.52 25.31 2.35
CA ARG A 11 -26.60 26.37 1.90
C ARG A 11 -25.91 26.92 3.15
N ILE A 12 -24.67 27.38 2.94
CA ILE A 12 -23.79 28.17 3.83
C ILE A 12 -22.63 27.36 4.42
N LEU A 13 -21.51 27.35 3.68
CA LEU A 13 -20.16 27.54 4.21
C LEU A 13 -19.34 28.28 3.14
N ALA A 14 -19.52 29.59 3.07
CA ALA A 14 -18.65 30.50 2.33
C ALA A 14 -18.79 31.91 2.93
N ALA A 15 -18.04 32.18 4.01
CA ALA A 15 -17.62 33.53 4.39
C ALA A 15 -16.61 33.44 5.54
N ASN A 16 -15.68 34.40 5.56
CA ASN A 16 -14.71 34.70 6.61
C ASN A 16 -13.33 34.02 6.50
N ARG A 17 -12.65 34.30 5.38
CA ARG A 17 -11.23 34.71 5.45
C ARG A 17 -11.18 36.23 5.43
N ASN A 18 -10.77 36.82 6.55
CA ASN A 18 -10.06 38.09 6.69
C ASN A 18 -10.26 38.59 8.11
N TYR A 19 -9.25 38.46 8.97
CA TYR A 19 -8.84 39.50 9.91
C TYR A 19 -7.41 39.21 10.34
N SER A 20 -6.50 39.96 9.70
CA SER A 20 -5.20 40.32 10.27
C SER A 20 -5.44 41.54 11.15
N SER A 21 -5.12 41.45 12.43
CA SER A 21 -4.21 42.36 13.13
C SER A 21 -4.35 42.25 14.65
N ALA A 22 -3.19 42.45 15.29
CA ALA A 22 -3.01 43.08 16.60
C ALA A 22 -3.14 42.24 17.90
N VAL A 23 -1.95 42.09 18.50
CA VAL A 23 -1.61 42.44 19.90
C VAL A 23 -1.78 41.35 20.98
N LEU A 24 -0.62 40.95 21.50
CA LEU A 24 -0.41 40.25 22.78
C LEU A 24 -1.11 40.98 23.94
N PRO A 25 -1.52 40.26 25.00
CA PRO A 25 -0.89 40.60 26.27
C PRO A 25 -0.48 39.42 27.15
N SER A 26 0.46 39.80 28.01
CA SER A 26 1.16 39.11 29.07
C SER A 26 0.29 38.40 30.12
N THR A 27 0.91 37.36 30.66
CA THR A 27 0.67 36.72 31.95
C THR A 27 0.28 37.67 33.08
N SER A 28 -0.76 37.33 33.84
CA SER A 28 -0.77 37.48 35.30
C SER A 28 -1.74 36.49 35.94
N THR A 29 -1.26 35.87 37.02
CA THR A 29 -1.93 34.98 37.94
C THR A 29 -2.87 35.74 38.87
N SER A 30 -4.09 35.23 39.12
CA SER A 30 -4.69 35.29 40.46
C SER A 30 -5.86 34.31 40.63
N THR A 31 -5.86 33.74 41.82
CA THR A 31 -6.81 32.83 42.43
C THR A 31 -8.12 33.51 42.86
N SER A 32 -9.27 32.86 42.69
CA SER A 32 -10.35 32.83 43.71
C SER A 32 -11.48 31.85 43.34
N THR A 33 -12.04 31.27 44.39
CA THR A 33 -13.04 30.20 44.50
C THR A 33 -14.48 30.65 44.22
N PRO A 34 -15.44 29.71 44.05
CA PRO A 34 -16.75 29.98 43.47
C PRO A 34 -17.84 30.20 44.54
N THR A 35 -18.73 31.16 44.33
CA THR A 35 -20.02 31.20 45.02
C THR A 35 -21.12 31.83 44.17
N SER A 36 -22.25 31.11 44.13
CA SER A 36 -23.64 31.53 43.87
C SER A 36 -24.32 30.90 42.65
N GLU A 37 -25.40 30.17 42.95
CA GLU A 37 -26.31 29.47 42.06
C GLU A 37 -27.11 30.40 41.12
N PRO A 38 -27.56 29.91 39.95
CA PRO A 38 -28.19 30.73 38.93
C PRO A 38 -29.70 30.94 39.17
N LYS A 39 -30.19 32.17 38.99
CA LYS A 39 -31.62 32.44 38.76
C LYS A 39 -32.01 32.06 37.31
N PRO A 40 -33.22 31.53 37.07
CA PRO A 40 -33.59 30.97 35.78
C PRO A 40 -33.90 32.10 34.78
N LYS A 41 -33.15 32.17 33.67
CA LYS A 41 -33.50 33.03 32.55
C LYS A 41 -34.29 32.26 31.49
N LYS A 42 -35.50 32.78 31.29
CA LYS A 42 -36.47 32.63 30.20
C LYS A 42 -35.94 32.01 28.90
N SER A 43 -36.74 31.08 28.41
CA SER A 43 -36.76 30.45 27.09
C SER A 43 -36.21 31.33 25.96
N ALA A 44 -35.04 30.94 25.43
CA ALA A 44 -34.54 31.38 24.14
C ALA A 44 -34.67 30.23 23.13
N ASP A 45 -35.05 30.56 21.91
CA ASP A 45 -35.32 29.70 20.75
C ASP A 45 -34.54 28.36 20.71
N SER A 46 -35.27 27.25 20.94
CA SER A 46 -34.72 25.89 20.91
C SER A 46 -34.26 25.43 19.52
N THR A 47 -34.56 26.18 18.46
CA THR A 47 -34.14 25.86 17.08
C THR A 47 -32.71 26.29 16.74
N THR A 48 -32.10 27.17 17.54
CA THR A 48 -30.74 27.71 17.31
C THR A 48 -29.69 27.06 18.22
N ASP A 49 -30.12 26.47 19.33
CA ASP A 49 -29.25 25.92 20.38
C ASP A 49 -28.58 24.60 19.97
N TRP A 50 -29.29 23.71 19.26
CA TRP A 50 -28.71 22.43 18.82
C TRP A 50 -27.61 22.60 17.77
N LYS A 51 -27.66 23.65 16.93
CA LYS A 51 -26.61 23.93 15.94
C LYS A 51 -25.34 24.41 16.62
N LEU A 52 -25.47 25.31 17.59
CA LEU A 52 -24.34 25.79 18.39
C LEU A 52 -23.75 24.69 19.26
N SER A 53 -24.59 23.80 19.82
CA SER A 53 -24.12 22.65 20.57
C SER A 53 -23.36 21.65 19.67
N ILE A 54 -23.88 21.33 18.49
CA ILE A 54 -23.17 20.50 17.50
C ILE A 54 -21.87 21.16 17.07
N LEU A 55 -21.86 22.47 16.78
CA LEU A 55 -20.62 23.17 16.41
C LEU A 55 -19.58 23.11 17.54
N ARG A 56 -19.99 23.22 18.80
CA ARG A 56 -19.09 23.06 19.95
C ARG A 56 -18.55 21.64 20.05
N ILE A 57 -19.38 20.62 19.86
CA ILE A 57 -18.96 19.22 19.84
C ILE A 57 -17.96 18.98 18.71
N LEU A 58 -18.26 19.44 17.49
CA LEU A 58 -17.38 19.31 16.33
C LEU A 58 -16.05 20.07 16.51
N ASP A 59 -16.07 21.26 17.13
CA ASP A 59 -14.85 22.01 17.44
C ASP A 59 -13.99 21.28 18.49
N GLN A 60 -14.62 20.71 19.52
CA GLN A 60 -13.93 19.88 20.51
C GLN A 60 -13.33 18.62 19.88
N GLU A 61 -14.10 17.91 19.06
CA GLU A 61 -13.62 16.74 18.30
C GLU A 61 -12.46 17.11 17.37
N PHE A 62 -12.57 18.23 16.65
CA PHE A 62 -11.51 18.70 15.76
C PHE A 62 -10.23 19.06 16.51
N LYS A 63 -10.35 19.77 17.64
CA LYS A 63 -9.20 20.11 18.51
C LYS A 63 -8.55 18.86 19.06
N TRP A 64 -9.34 17.92 19.56
CA TRP A 64 -8.85 16.64 20.07
C TRP A 64 -8.16 15.83 18.97
N GLN A 65 -8.77 15.72 17.79
CA GLN A 65 -8.19 14.99 16.66
C GLN A 65 -6.86 15.60 16.21
N ASN A 66 -6.76 16.93 16.15
CA ASN A 66 -5.50 17.60 15.84
C ASN A 66 -4.42 17.33 16.89
N GLN A 67 -4.77 17.26 18.18
CA GLN A 67 -3.84 16.88 19.23
C GLN A 67 -3.37 15.43 19.06
N THR A 68 -4.29 14.50 18.84
CA THR A 68 -3.96 13.09 18.59
C THR A 68 -3.06 12.92 17.36
N ASN A 69 -3.37 13.58 16.25
CA ASN A 69 -2.53 13.54 15.05
C ASN A 69 -1.12 14.07 15.31
N LYS A 70 -0.99 15.21 16.02
CA LYS A 70 0.31 15.75 16.41
C LYS A 70 1.11 14.77 17.26
N GLN A 71 0.46 14.04 18.17
CA GLN A 71 1.13 13.02 18.98
C GLN A 71 1.62 11.84 18.13
N ILE A 72 0.80 11.36 17.18
CA ILE A 72 1.18 10.29 16.25
C ILE A 72 2.35 10.71 15.38
N GLU A 73 2.31 11.92 14.82
CA GLU A 73 3.39 12.48 14.02
C GLU A 73 4.68 12.61 14.85
N ALA A 74 4.57 13.13 16.07
CA ALA A 74 5.72 13.24 16.98
C ALA A 74 6.31 11.86 17.33
N ARG A 75 5.47 10.84 17.52
CA ARG A 75 5.91 9.44 17.74
C ARG A 75 6.62 8.89 16.51
N ARG A 76 6.04 9.03 15.31
CA ARG A 76 6.62 8.58 14.04
C ARG A 76 7.98 9.25 13.79
N GLN A 77 8.07 10.56 14.03
CA GLN A 77 9.31 11.31 13.93
C GLN A 77 10.35 10.82 14.95
N ALA A 78 9.95 10.54 16.19
CA ALA A 78 10.85 10.01 17.21
C ALA A 78 11.40 8.63 16.83
N LEU A 79 10.57 7.70 16.34
CA LEU A 79 11.02 6.40 15.81
C LEU A 79 11.97 6.55 14.63
N GLY A 80 11.67 7.47 13.71
CA GLY A 80 12.55 7.84 12.61
C GLY A 80 13.91 8.36 13.08
N ASN A 81 13.91 9.18 14.13
CA ASN A 81 15.13 9.68 14.77
C ASN A 81 15.92 8.58 15.46
N VAL A 82 15.28 7.60 16.13
CA VAL A 82 15.97 6.43 16.68
C VAL A 82 16.74 5.69 15.58
N MET A 83 16.07 5.41 14.46
CA MET A 83 16.71 4.75 13.32
C MET A 83 17.89 5.59 12.78
N ARG A 84 17.66 6.88 12.50
CA ARG A 84 18.68 7.76 11.96
C ARG A 84 19.90 7.89 12.88
N PHE A 85 19.69 8.24 14.15
CA PHE A 85 20.78 8.44 15.10
C PHE A 85 21.52 7.14 15.38
N SER A 86 20.81 6.01 15.45
CA SER A 86 21.45 4.70 15.59
C SER A 86 22.37 4.41 14.42
N LEU A 87 21.89 4.55 13.18
CA LEU A 87 22.69 4.25 11.98
C LEU A 87 23.93 5.14 11.87
N LYS A 88 23.82 6.43 12.22
CA LYS A 88 24.95 7.37 12.33
C LYS A 88 25.86 7.17 13.55
N GLN A 89 25.54 6.21 14.42
CA GLN A 89 26.25 5.97 15.68
C GLN A 89 26.24 7.16 16.66
N ASP A 90 25.26 8.07 16.55
CA ASP A 90 25.10 9.22 17.44
C ASP A 90 24.37 8.81 18.73
N MET A 91 25.13 8.21 19.64
CA MET A 91 24.60 7.75 20.93
C MET A 91 24.15 8.88 21.85
N GLN A 92 24.74 10.08 21.74
CA GLN A 92 24.34 11.22 22.55
C GLN A 92 22.92 11.67 22.20
N SER A 93 22.57 11.71 20.91
CA SER A 93 21.22 12.04 20.47
C SER A 93 20.21 10.93 20.80
N ILE A 94 20.61 9.65 20.78
CA ILE A 94 19.78 8.54 21.28
C ILE A 94 19.46 8.70 22.77
N LEU A 95 20.46 8.98 23.60
CA LEU A 95 20.29 9.16 25.04
C LEU A 95 19.40 10.38 25.36
N ARG A 96 19.62 11.51 24.70
CA ARG A 96 18.76 12.71 24.83
C ARG A 96 17.33 12.43 24.41
N LEU A 97 17.14 11.69 23.32
CA LEU A 97 15.82 11.27 22.87
C LEU A 97 15.14 10.36 23.92
N ALA A 98 15.86 9.36 24.43
CA ALA A 98 15.38 8.46 25.48
C ALA A 98 14.95 9.23 26.74
N GLU A 99 15.79 10.14 27.22
CA GLU A 99 15.49 10.97 28.39
C GLU A 99 14.22 11.80 28.18
N ASN A 100 14.06 12.42 27.01
CA ASN A 100 12.85 13.17 26.66
C ASN A 100 11.60 12.28 26.65
N GLN A 101 11.71 11.02 26.22
CA GLN A 101 10.58 10.09 26.24
C GLN A 101 10.18 9.64 27.64
N THR A 102 11.10 9.58 28.62
CA THR A 102 10.76 9.21 30.01
C THR A 102 9.74 10.16 30.67
N ARG A 103 9.62 11.39 30.16
CA ARG A 103 8.66 12.40 30.64
C ARG A 103 7.24 12.17 30.12
N ARG A 104 7.08 11.40 29.04
CA ARG A 104 5.77 11.08 28.47
C ARG A 104 5.05 10.04 29.32
N ARG A 105 3.72 10.10 29.33
CA ARG A 105 2.86 9.14 30.03
C ARG A 105 2.33 8.03 29.13
N GLU A 106 2.49 8.18 27.81
CA GLU A 106 1.97 7.24 26.83
C GLU A 106 2.90 6.04 26.70
N ILE A 107 2.30 4.86 26.59
CA ILE A 107 3.00 3.61 26.32
C ILE A 107 3.27 3.53 24.82
N ASP A 108 4.53 3.60 24.42
CA ASP A 108 4.96 3.49 23.03
C ASP A 108 6.23 2.65 22.88
N ASP A 109 6.73 2.53 21.65
CA ASP A 109 7.91 1.71 21.35
C ASP A 109 9.19 2.54 21.22
N VAL A 110 9.13 3.87 21.40
CA VAL A 110 10.30 4.75 21.17
C VAL A 110 11.37 4.48 22.21
N LEU A 111 11.01 4.53 23.50
CA LEU A 111 11.97 4.33 24.59
C LEU A 111 12.51 2.88 24.62
N PRO A 112 11.68 1.82 24.47
CA PRO A 112 12.19 0.47 24.28
C PRO A 112 13.19 0.33 23.13
N MET A 113 12.94 0.96 21.97
CA MET A 113 13.87 0.92 20.85
C MET A 113 15.17 1.69 21.12
N CYS A 114 15.13 2.82 21.84
CA CYS A 114 16.36 3.48 22.30
C CYS A 114 17.20 2.54 23.17
N LEU A 115 16.58 1.83 24.12
CA LEU A 115 17.28 0.87 24.98
C LEU A 115 17.83 -0.32 24.19
N LEU A 116 17.13 -0.78 23.15
CA LEU A 116 17.66 -1.81 22.25
C LEU A 116 18.91 -1.34 21.51
N VAL A 117 18.90 -0.10 20.99
CA VAL A 117 20.08 0.50 20.35
C VAL A 117 21.24 0.62 21.34
N ILE A 118 20.97 1.08 22.57
CA ILE A 118 21.97 1.15 23.65
C ILE A 118 22.55 -0.24 23.94
N ASN A 119 21.70 -1.26 24.07
CA ASN A 119 22.12 -2.64 24.26
C ASN A 119 23.07 -3.10 23.13
N LYS A 120 22.72 -2.86 21.86
CA LYS A 120 23.56 -3.21 20.71
C LYS A 120 24.89 -2.44 20.70
N GLN A 121 24.92 -1.20 21.20
CA GLN A 121 26.17 -0.46 21.36
C GLN A 121 27.09 -1.14 22.40
N PHE A 122 26.55 -1.56 23.54
CA PHE A 122 27.34 -2.33 24.52
C PHE A 122 27.79 -3.67 23.97
N GLU A 123 26.97 -4.37 23.17
CA GLU A 123 27.42 -5.59 22.50
C GLU A 123 28.63 -5.35 21.58
N GLN A 124 28.76 -4.17 20.97
CA GLN A 124 29.95 -3.81 20.19
C GLN A 124 31.14 -3.46 21.08
N ILE A 125 30.91 -2.72 22.17
CA ILE A 125 31.96 -2.36 23.13
C ILE A 125 32.59 -3.62 23.73
N LEU A 126 31.77 -4.59 24.10
CA LEU A 126 32.19 -5.86 24.71
C LEU A 126 33.00 -6.78 23.78
N LYS A 127 33.14 -6.47 22.48
CA LYS A 127 33.90 -7.31 21.55
C LYS A 127 35.41 -7.19 21.71
N THR A 128 35.92 -6.05 22.17
CA THR A 128 37.36 -5.80 22.28
C THR A 128 37.71 -5.15 23.61
N VAL A 129 38.83 -5.59 24.20
CA VAL A 129 39.33 -5.05 25.47
C VAL A 129 39.61 -3.55 25.37
N GLU A 130 40.07 -3.07 24.22
CA GLU A 130 40.31 -1.64 23.97
C GLU A 130 39.02 -0.81 24.04
N ASN A 131 37.92 -1.29 23.45
CA ASN A 131 36.64 -0.60 23.51
C ASN A 131 36.09 -0.57 24.95
N ILE A 132 36.26 -1.64 25.72
CA ILE A 132 35.85 -1.70 27.14
C ILE A 132 36.61 -0.66 27.97
N LYS A 133 37.90 -0.42 27.67
CA LYS A 133 38.75 0.55 28.38
C LYS A 133 38.58 1.99 27.90
N SER A 134 37.91 2.20 26.76
CA SER A 134 37.73 3.52 26.16
C SER A 134 37.01 4.50 27.10
N GLN A 135 37.38 5.78 27.04
CA GLN A 135 36.67 6.84 27.77
C GLN A 135 35.20 6.96 27.31
N GLU A 136 34.92 6.64 26.05
CA GLU A 136 33.58 6.65 25.47
C GLU A 136 32.66 5.63 26.13
N SER A 137 33.16 4.42 26.42
CA SER A 137 32.38 3.39 27.12
C SER A 137 31.99 3.82 28.54
N LEU A 138 32.93 4.44 29.28
CA LEU A 138 32.68 4.96 30.61
C LEU A 138 31.68 6.14 30.56
N ALA A 139 31.84 7.05 29.61
CA ALA A 139 30.91 8.16 29.41
C ALA A 139 29.49 7.66 29.09
N LEU A 140 29.37 6.62 28.26
CA LEU A 140 28.10 5.99 27.94
C LEU A 140 27.45 5.35 29.17
N PHE A 141 28.22 4.62 30.00
CA PHE A 141 27.75 4.06 31.27
C PHE A 141 27.19 5.16 32.20
N LEU A 142 27.94 6.26 32.39
CA LEU A 142 27.52 7.37 33.23
C LEU A 142 26.23 8.04 32.70
N ASN A 143 26.12 8.22 31.38
CA ASN A 143 24.90 8.77 30.78
C ASN A 143 23.69 7.85 30.96
N ILE A 144 23.87 6.54 30.85
CA ILE A 144 22.81 5.56 31.12
C ILE A 144 22.39 5.58 32.58
N SER A 145 23.33 5.74 33.51
CA SER A 145 23.00 5.89 34.94
C SER A 145 22.07 7.08 35.18
N ASN A 146 22.29 8.21 34.47
CA ASN A 146 21.41 9.38 34.55
C ASN A 146 20.05 9.12 33.91
N LEU A 147 20.00 8.42 32.76
CA LEU A 147 18.73 7.99 32.16
C LEU A 147 17.93 7.11 33.13
N TRP A 148 18.59 6.19 33.83
CA TRP A 148 17.95 5.31 34.81
C TRP A 148 17.29 6.09 35.93
N LYS A 149 17.85 7.22 36.38
CA LYS A 149 17.23 8.11 37.37
C LYS A 149 15.88 8.67 36.90
N SER A 150 15.68 8.85 35.61
CA SER A 150 14.44 9.36 35.01
C SER A 150 13.36 8.29 34.78
N ILE A 151 13.72 7.01 34.66
CA ILE A 151 12.74 5.93 34.49
C ILE A 151 11.95 5.72 35.79
N LYS A 152 10.62 5.69 35.69
CA LYS A 152 9.74 5.51 36.87
C LYS A 152 9.70 4.04 37.31
N PRO A 153 9.74 3.75 38.62
CA PRO A 153 9.49 2.40 39.14
C PRO A 153 8.04 1.98 38.92
N ASN A 154 7.75 0.67 38.99
CA ASN A 154 6.42 0.09 38.75
C ASN A 154 5.77 0.58 37.43
N ASN A 155 6.57 0.67 36.37
CA ASN A 155 6.08 1.17 35.09
C ASN A 155 5.09 0.15 34.48
N PRO A 156 3.90 0.58 34.02
CA PRO A 156 2.93 -0.33 33.39
C PRO A 156 3.39 -0.90 32.05
N ASP A 157 4.43 -0.33 31.44
CA ASP A 157 4.96 -0.80 30.17
C ASP A 157 5.90 -2.00 30.34
N ASN A 158 5.35 -3.20 30.14
CA ASN A 158 6.09 -4.45 30.22
C ASN A 158 7.30 -4.51 29.28
N THR A 159 7.17 -4.00 28.05
CA THR A 159 8.26 -4.05 27.07
C THR A 159 9.43 -3.18 27.52
N LEU A 160 9.15 -1.97 28.02
CA LEU A 160 10.18 -1.11 28.59
C LEU A 160 10.89 -1.77 29.77
N ASN A 161 10.13 -2.40 30.68
CA ASN A 161 10.69 -3.06 31.86
C ASN A 161 11.66 -4.17 31.49
N LEU A 162 11.29 -5.02 30.53
CA LEU A 162 12.15 -6.10 30.04
C LEU A 162 13.39 -5.55 29.31
N MET A 163 13.26 -4.44 28.57
CA MET A 163 14.40 -3.78 27.93
C MET A 163 15.38 -3.18 28.95
N CYS A 164 14.90 -2.73 30.11
CA CYS A 164 15.76 -2.34 31.21
C CYS A 164 16.60 -3.52 31.73
N LEU A 165 16.02 -4.72 31.83
CA LEU A 165 16.78 -5.93 32.21
C LEU A 165 17.84 -6.30 31.18
N LEU A 166 17.49 -6.20 29.90
CA LEU A 166 18.43 -6.51 28.82
C LEU A 166 19.68 -5.61 28.91
N VAL A 167 19.48 -4.31 29.08
CA VAL A 167 20.59 -3.35 29.25
C VAL A 167 21.35 -3.61 30.55
N LEU A 168 20.65 -3.87 31.67
CA LEU A 168 21.29 -4.19 32.96
C LEU A 168 22.28 -5.36 32.82
N GLY A 169 21.89 -6.44 32.14
CA GLY A 169 22.76 -7.59 31.89
C GLY A 169 24.04 -7.21 31.14
N LYS A 170 23.95 -6.33 30.13
CA LYS A 170 25.14 -5.83 29.41
C LYS A 170 26.01 -4.90 30.23
N LEU A 171 25.41 -4.05 31.05
CA LEU A 171 26.17 -3.19 31.97
C LEU A 171 26.94 -4.02 32.98
N ARG A 172 26.35 -5.13 33.47
CA ARG A 172 27.02 -6.07 34.37
C ARG A 172 28.21 -6.73 33.68
N GLU A 173 28.01 -7.27 32.48
CA GLU A 173 29.07 -7.88 31.68
C GLU A 173 30.22 -6.91 31.41
N TRP A 174 29.91 -5.64 31.10
CA TRP A 174 30.92 -4.60 30.91
C TRP A 174 31.67 -4.27 32.19
N LYS A 175 30.98 -4.18 33.32
CA LYS A 175 31.59 -3.95 34.64
C LYS A 175 32.54 -5.08 35.03
N ASP A 176 32.13 -6.33 34.81
CA ASP A 176 32.87 -7.52 35.23
C ASP A 176 34.11 -7.79 34.36
N GLN A 177 34.11 -7.37 33.09
CA GLN A 177 35.23 -7.52 32.16
C GLN A 177 36.23 -6.36 32.19
N ARG A 178 35.97 -5.31 32.98
CA ARG A 178 36.81 -4.13 33.07
C ARG A 178 37.93 -4.34 34.09
N ASP A 179 39.13 -3.84 33.79
CA ASP A 179 40.23 -3.83 34.74
C ASP A 179 39.89 -2.97 35.97
N PHE A 180 40.38 -3.40 37.13
CA PHE A 180 40.23 -2.66 38.37
C PHE A 180 41.10 -1.39 38.37
N ASP A 181 40.48 -0.24 38.64
CA ASP A 181 41.12 1.07 38.70
C ASP A 181 40.51 1.96 39.80
N GLU A 182 41.02 3.19 39.96
CA GLU A 182 40.57 4.13 41.00
C GLU A 182 39.07 4.50 40.90
N LYS A 183 38.47 4.40 39.70
CA LYS A 183 37.05 4.70 39.48
C LYS A 183 36.12 3.51 39.75
N SER A 184 36.67 2.31 39.90
CA SER A 184 35.91 1.06 40.02
C SER A 184 34.96 1.08 41.22
N GLY A 185 35.40 1.61 42.38
CA GLY A 185 34.52 1.74 43.54
C GLY A 185 33.33 2.68 43.35
N GLN A 186 33.46 3.73 42.52
CA GLN A 186 32.33 4.60 42.16
C GLN A 186 31.40 3.90 41.16
N ILE A 187 31.96 3.18 40.18
CA ILE A 187 31.20 2.42 39.18
C ILE A 187 30.35 1.35 39.85
N ASP A 188 30.90 0.60 40.81
CA ASP A 188 30.19 -0.43 41.56
C ASP A 188 28.98 0.16 42.31
N ARG A 189 29.16 1.29 43.00
CA ARG A 189 28.06 1.99 43.69
C ARG A 189 26.96 2.43 42.72
N ILE A 190 27.32 3.02 41.58
CA ILE A 190 26.36 3.45 40.56
C ILE A 190 25.61 2.23 39.99
N PHE A 191 26.32 1.14 39.72
CA PHE A 191 25.72 -0.09 39.22
C PHE A 191 24.72 -0.68 40.22
N GLU A 192 25.06 -0.74 41.52
CA GLU A 192 24.13 -1.18 42.56
C GLU A 192 22.86 -0.32 42.63
N GLU A 193 22.96 0.99 42.42
CA GLU A 193 21.79 1.88 42.35
C GLU A 193 20.90 1.55 41.15
N ILE A 194 21.51 1.31 39.98
CA ILE A 194 20.81 0.90 38.75
C ILE A 194 20.10 -0.44 38.98
N GLU A 195 20.78 -1.41 39.59
CA GLU A 195 20.25 -2.75 39.88
C GLU A 195 19.04 -2.68 40.82
N LYS A 196 19.18 -2.03 41.99
CA LYS A 196 18.08 -1.83 42.96
C LYS A 196 16.89 -1.11 42.35
N LYS A 197 17.13 -0.17 41.44
CA LYS A 197 16.05 0.53 40.74
C LYS A 197 15.39 -0.36 39.69
N THR A 198 16.16 -1.15 38.96
CA THR A 198 15.65 -2.10 37.96
C THR A 198 14.75 -3.13 38.59
N GLU A 199 15.12 -3.67 39.76
CA GLU A 199 14.26 -4.56 40.55
C GLU A 199 12.86 -3.97 40.80
N LYS A 200 12.80 -2.68 41.16
CA LYS A 200 11.52 -1.95 41.34
C LYS A 200 10.79 -1.68 40.02
N ILE A 201 11.49 -1.57 38.90
CA ILE A 201 10.89 -1.40 37.57
C ILE A 201 10.24 -2.71 37.12
N VAL A 202 10.91 -3.85 37.34
CA VAL A 202 10.51 -5.15 36.78
C VAL A 202 9.64 -5.98 37.69
N ARG A 203 9.33 -5.49 38.90
CA ARG A 203 8.54 -6.19 39.93
C ARG A 203 7.25 -6.84 39.42
N PHE A 204 6.60 -6.23 38.42
CA PHE A 204 5.35 -6.72 37.82
C PHE A 204 5.50 -7.13 36.35
N ALA A 205 6.74 -7.22 35.85
CA ALA A 205 7.01 -7.58 34.47
C ALA A 205 6.78 -9.07 34.22
N THR A 206 6.48 -9.40 32.97
CA THR A 206 6.22 -10.75 32.47
C THR A 206 7.11 -11.00 31.25
N PRO A 207 7.95 -12.06 31.23
CA PRO A 207 8.96 -12.25 30.18
C PRO A 207 8.41 -12.43 28.76
N ASP A 208 7.14 -12.82 28.61
CA ASP A 208 6.58 -13.29 27.34
C ASP A 208 5.70 -12.26 26.59
N ASP A 209 5.59 -11.02 27.07
CA ASP A 209 4.75 -9.97 26.48
C ASP A 209 5.59 -8.78 25.98
N LEU A 210 6.21 -8.98 24.80
CA LEU A 210 7.03 -7.97 24.13
C LEU A 210 6.31 -7.42 22.90
N ARG A 211 6.26 -6.09 22.78
CA ARG A 211 5.79 -5.39 21.58
C ARG A 211 6.85 -5.31 20.48
N ILE A 212 8.12 -5.42 20.85
CA ILE A 212 9.25 -5.40 19.92
C ILE A 212 9.85 -6.79 19.77
N PHE A 213 10.41 -7.10 18.59
CA PHE A 213 11.17 -8.33 18.39
C PHE A 213 12.52 -8.22 19.08
N LEU A 214 12.92 -9.29 19.74
CA LEU A 214 14.25 -9.48 20.29
C LEU A 214 14.84 -10.78 19.75
N ALA A 215 16.13 -10.76 19.44
CA ALA A 215 16.83 -11.96 19.03
C ALA A 215 16.79 -13.01 20.16
N PRO A 216 16.82 -14.32 19.86
CA PRO A 216 16.80 -15.37 20.88
C PRO A 216 17.87 -15.20 21.97
N LYS A 217 19.06 -14.69 21.61
CA LYS A 217 20.13 -14.36 22.55
C LYS A 217 19.73 -13.26 23.54
N ASP A 218 19.06 -12.21 23.06
CA ASP A 218 18.60 -11.10 23.89
C ASP A 218 17.47 -11.54 24.83
N LEU A 219 16.54 -12.38 24.33
CA LEU A 219 15.49 -12.99 25.16
C LEU A 219 16.08 -13.87 26.28
N ASN A 220 17.10 -14.68 25.98
CA ASN A 220 17.77 -15.49 26.99
C ASN A 220 18.50 -14.63 28.03
N SER A 221 19.09 -13.51 27.61
CA SER A 221 19.73 -12.55 28.52
C SER A 221 18.71 -11.91 29.47
N ILE A 222 17.53 -11.55 28.96
CA ILE A 222 16.42 -11.07 29.79
C ILE A 222 16.00 -12.13 30.81
N LYS A 223 15.81 -13.38 30.38
CA LYS A 223 15.43 -14.48 31.28
C LYS A 223 16.45 -14.68 32.40
N LEU A 224 17.74 -14.67 32.07
CA LEU A 224 18.82 -14.80 33.05
C LEU A 224 18.78 -13.69 34.11
N GLU A 225 18.68 -12.42 33.70
CA GLU A 225 18.59 -11.30 34.66
C GLU A 225 17.26 -11.29 35.41
N PHE A 226 16.17 -11.72 34.76
CA PHE A 226 14.88 -11.86 35.39
C PHE A 226 14.92 -12.89 36.53
N ASP A 227 15.53 -14.06 36.31
CA ASP A 227 15.70 -15.13 37.30
C ASP A 227 16.64 -14.73 38.44
N ARG A 228 17.68 -13.93 38.15
CA ARG A 228 18.59 -13.36 39.17
C ARG A 228 17.84 -12.46 40.15
N ILE A 229 16.92 -11.64 39.65
CA ILE A 229 16.12 -10.71 40.45
C ILE A 229 14.96 -11.45 41.14
N HIS A 230 14.28 -12.34 40.42
CA HIS A 230 13.13 -13.09 40.90
C HIS A 230 13.54 -14.55 41.17
N LYS A 231 14.09 -14.83 42.36
CA LYS A 231 14.55 -16.17 42.78
C LYS A 231 13.55 -17.32 42.54
N PHE A 232 12.25 -17.02 42.39
CA PHE A 232 11.19 -17.97 42.02
C PHE A 232 10.13 -17.28 41.15
N TYR A 233 10.25 -17.37 39.82
CA TYR A 233 9.19 -16.97 38.89
C TYR A 233 8.30 -18.16 38.55
N ILE A 234 7.00 -18.03 38.81
CA ILE A 234 5.98 -18.96 38.29
C ILE A 234 5.33 -18.27 37.09
N PRO A 235 5.49 -18.78 35.85
CA PRO A 235 4.82 -18.23 34.68
C PRO A 235 3.31 -18.19 34.90
N LYS A 236 2.71 -17.00 34.77
CA LYS A 236 1.25 -16.92 34.75
C LYS A 236 0.75 -17.60 33.47
N PRO A 237 -0.25 -18.49 33.54
CA PRO A 237 -0.82 -19.08 32.34
C PRO A 237 -1.35 -17.96 31.45
N LYS A 238 -0.94 -17.95 30.17
CA LYS A 238 -1.43 -16.97 29.19
C LYS A 238 -2.94 -17.13 29.08
N PHE A 239 -3.69 -16.10 29.46
CA PHE A 239 -5.11 -16.05 29.17
C PHE A 239 -5.28 -15.84 27.67
N VAL A 240 -5.44 -16.95 26.95
CA VAL A 240 -5.84 -16.91 25.54
C VAL A 240 -7.34 -16.78 25.54
N ASP A 241 -7.83 -15.60 25.17
CA ASP A 241 -9.23 -15.39 24.88
C ASP A 241 -9.62 -16.29 23.69
N LYS A 242 -10.32 -17.38 24.01
CA LYS A 242 -10.80 -18.37 23.04
C LYS A 242 -12.14 -17.98 22.40
N SER A 243 -12.73 -16.85 22.81
CA SER A 243 -13.97 -16.39 22.16
C SER A 243 -13.69 -16.14 20.68
N LYS A 244 -14.58 -16.61 19.82
CA LYS A 244 -14.42 -16.47 18.37
C LYS A 244 -15.02 -15.15 17.90
N TYR A 245 -16.34 -15.02 18.04
CA TYR A 245 -17.12 -13.83 17.69
C TYR A 245 -17.92 -13.32 18.89
N LEU A 246 -18.54 -12.15 18.73
CA LEU A 246 -19.39 -11.56 19.77
C LEU A 246 -20.57 -12.50 20.06
N ALA A 247 -20.69 -12.96 21.31
CA ALA A 247 -21.65 -13.99 21.70
C ALA A 247 -23.11 -13.54 21.49
N ASP A 248 -23.42 -12.27 21.73
CA ASP A 248 -24.79 -11.76 21.69
C ASP A 248 -25.30 -11.45 20.26
N SER A 249 -24.52 -11.78 19.23
CA SER A 249 -24.92 -11.54 17.84
C SER A 249 -25.68 -12.72 17.25
N GLU A 250 -26.98 -12.55 17.02
CA GLU A 250 -27.85 -13.56 16.38
C GLU A 250 -27.31 -14.01 15.01
N LEU A 251 -26.78 -13.08 14.22
CA LEU A 251 -26.21 -13.37 12.89
C LEU A 251 -24.97 -14.26 12.92
N LEU A 252 -24.24 -14.25 14.05
CA LEU A 252 -22.97 -14.97 14.20
C LEU A 252 -23.11 -16.26 15.00
N GLN A 253 -24.28 -16.54 15.59
CA GLN A 253 -24.56 -17.77 16.33
C GLN A 253 -24.14 -19.04 15.57
N PRO A 254 -24.43 -19.21 14.26
CA PRO A 254 -24.04 -20.41 13.53
C PRO A 254 -22.51 -20.60 13.41
N PHE A 255 -21.73 -19.53 13.59
CA PHE A 255 -20.28 -19.54 13.41
C PHE A 255 -19.48 -19.66 14.71
N GLN A 256 -20.16 -19.67 15.87
CA GLN A 256 -19.51 -19.78 17.18
C GLN A 256 -18.90 -21.16 17.40
N ASN A 257 -19.56 -22.21 16.89
CA ASN A 257 -19.14 -23.58 17.06
C ASN A 257 -18.33 -24.10 15.87
N ILE A 258 -17.48 -25.09 16.12
CA ILE A 258 -16.72 -25.78 15.06
C ILE A 258 -17.70 -26.57 14.18
N CYS A 259 -17.55 -26.45 12.86
CA CYS A 259 -18.35 -27.21 11.91
C CYS A 259 -18.10 -28.72 12.07
N SER A 260 -19.17 -29.52 12.11
CA SER A 260 -19.06 -30.98 12.17
C SER A 260 -18.40 -31.52 10.90
N LYS A 261 -17.85 -32.74 10.97
CA LYS A 261 -17.22 -33.34 9.79
C LYS A 261 -18.22 -33.61 8.67
N GLU A 262 -19.47 -33.96 9.00
CA GLU A 262 -20.51 -34.22 7.99
C GLU A 262 -20.94 -32.94 7.25
N ASN A 263 -20.95 -31.80 7.95
CA ASN A 263 -21.40 -30.52 7.38
C ASN A 263 -20.27 -29.72 6.72
N TYR A 264 -19.05 -30.23 6.73
CA TYR A 264 -17.89 -29.52 6.20
C TYR A 264 -17.71 -29.78 4.70
N ASN A 265 -17.90 -28.75 3.88
CA ASN A 265 -17.79 -28.80 2.41
C ASN A 265 -16.35 -28.84 1.86
N GLY A 266 -15.39 -29.27 2.69
CA GLY A 266 -13.97 -29.33 2.36
C GLY A 266 -13.27 -27.97 2.37
N ASN A 267 -11.94 -28.00 2.38
CA ASN A 267 -11.11 -26.81 2.42
C ASN A 267 -11.23 -26.00 1.13
N PRO A 268 -11.78 -24.77 1.14
CA PRO A 268 -11.98 -23.99 -0.08
C PRO A 268 -10.68 -23.53 -0.74
N PHE A 269 -9.55 -23.55 -0.02
CA PHE A 269 -8.26 -23.07 -0.49
C PHE A 269 -7.31 -24.18 -0.93
N LYS A 270 -7.69 -25.44 -0.73
CA LYS A 270 -6.89 -26.61 -1.12
C LYS A 270 -6.92 -26.79 -2.64
N ILE A 271 -5.74 -26.72 -3.26
CA ILE A 271 -5.54 -26.88 -4.71
C ILE A 271 -5.04 -28.30 -4.98
N ASP A 272 -5.66 -28.97 -5.94
CA ASP A 272 -5.42 -30.41 -6.19
C ASP A 272 -4.07 -30.68 -6.89
N ASN A 273 -3.43 -29.67 -7.48
CA ASN A 273 -2.22 -29.80 -8.30
C ASN A 273 -0.90 -29.89 -7.50
N GLY A 274 -0.96 -30.01 -6.16
CA GLY A 274 0.24 -30.12 -5.32
C GLY A 274 1.06 -28.83 -5.19
N GLU A 275 0.61 -27.68 -5.72
CA GLU A 275 1.32 -26.40 -5.58
C GLU A 275 1.57 -25.99 -4.13
N ASN A 276 0.70 -26.42 -3.21
CA ASN A 276 0.88 -26.19 -1.78
C ASN A 276 2.20 -26.79 -1.24
N GLN A 277 2.76 -27.81 -1.90
CA GLN A 277 4.05 -28.42 -1.54
C GLN A 277 5.24 -27.50 -1.89
N LYS A 278 5.03 -26.48 -2.73
CA LYS A 278 6.04 -25.50 -3.16
C LYS A 278 5.97 -24.18 -2.38
N PHE A 279 5.09 -24.07 -1.38
CA PHE A 279 4.89 -22.82 -0.65
C PHE A 279 6.16 -22.29 0.01
N GLU A 280 7.05 -23.16 0.52
CA GLU A 280 8.32 -22.71 1.10
C GLU A 280 9.23 -22.01 0.07
N GLU A 281 9.39 -22.59 -1.13
CA GLU A 281 10.18 -22.00 -2.21
C GLU A 281 9.55 -20.69 -2.72
N LEU A 282 8.22 -20.69 -2.89
CA LEU A 282 7.49 -19.51 -3.33
C LEU A 282 7.53 -18.38 -2.30
N PHE A 283 7.55 -18.71 -1.01
CA PHE A 283 7.63 -17.73 0.07
C PHE A 283 8.96 -16.96 0.05
N GLU A 284 10.08 -17.65 -0.19
CA GLU A 284 11.37 -16.97 -0.29
C GLU A 284 11.42 -15.97 -1.45
N LYS A 285 10.98 -16.40 -2.63
CA LYS A 285 10.85 -15.52 -3.81
C LYS A 285 9.92 -14.35 -3.53
N HIS A 286 8.85 -14.59 -2.78
CA HIS A 286 7.90 -13.54 -2.39
C HIS A 286 8.51 -12.51 -1.43
N MET A 287 9.29 -12.94 -0.44
CA MET A 287 9.99 -12.03 0.47
C MET A 287 11.03 -11.17 -0.26
N GLU A 288 11.73 -11.74 -1.23
CA GLU A 288 12.65 -11.00 -2.10
C GLU A 288 11.91 -9.97 -2.97
N LEU A 289 10.75 -10.35 -3.50
CA LEU A 289 9.89 -9.46 -4.28
C LEU A 289 9.34 -8.32 -3.43
N GLU A 290 8.84 -8.60 -2.21
CA GLU A 290 8.40 -7.53 -1.30
C GLU A 290 9.57 -6.59 -0.96
N ALA A 291 10.78 -7.13 -0.77
CA ALA A 291 11.97 -6.34 -0.48
C ALA A 291 12.41 -5.43 -1.65
N SER A 292 12.29 -5.87 -2.90
CA SER A 292 12.70 -5.10 -4.09
C SER A 292 11.80 -3.91 -4.40
N MET A 293 10.57 -3.88 -3.86
CA MET A 293 9.46 -2.96 -4.15
C MET A 293 8.94 -2.97 -5.58
N TRP A 294 9.76 -3.35 -6.54
CA TRP A 294 9.45 -3.33 -7.94
C TRP A 294 9.70 -4.67 -8.60
N ILE A 295 8.99 -4.89 -9.71
CA ILE A 295 9.21 -6.02 -10.59
C ILE A 295 9.32 -5.53 -12.03
N GLN A 296 10.28 -6.12 -12.74
CA GLN A 296 10.40 -5.98 -14.18
C GLN A 296 9.59 -7.09 -14.84
N VAL A 297 8.61 -6.69 -15.66
CA VAL A 297 7.73 -7.62 -16.37
C VAL A 297 7.96 -7.46 -17.86
N LYS A 298 8.33 -8.56 -18.52
CA LYS A 298 8.65 -8.56 -19.95
C LYS A 298 7.46 -8.06 -20.77
N ASN A 299 7.71 -7.06 -21.61
CA ASN A 299 6.74 -6.48 -22.52
C ASN A 299 6.48 -7.43 -23.70
N THR A 300 5.50 -8.32 -23.54
CA THR A 300 5.16 -9.34 -24.54
C THR A 300 4.32 -8.81 -25.71
N VAL A 301 3.97 -7.52 -25.70
CA VAL A 301 3.20 -6.85 -26.76
C VAL A 301 4.13 -6.14 -27.76
N ALA A 302 5.32 -5.69 -27.34
CA ALA A 302 6.32 -5.16 -28.26
C ALA A 302 6.93 -6.31 -29.10
N LYS A 303 6.74 -6.29 -30.41
CA LYS A 303 7.23 -7.35 -31.32
C LYS A 303 8.75 -7.27 -31.47
N LYS A 304 9.45 -8.38 -31.21
CA LYS A 304 10.92 -8.46 -31.27
C LYS A 304 11.51 -8.31 -32.67
N GLU A 305 10.78 -8.66 -33.72
CA GLU A 305 11.32 -8.71 -35.09
C GLU A 305 11.58 -7.31 -35.70
N GLU A 306 10.99 -6.24 -35.13
CA GLU A 306 11.10 -4.86 -35.64
C GLU A 306 12.00 -3.96 -34.77
N VAL A 307 12.40 -4.41 -33.57
CA VAL A 307 13.10 -3.56 -32.59
C VAL A 307 14.59 -3.89 -32.57
N LYS A 308 15.43 -2.96 -33.04
CA LYS A 308 16.89 -3.09 -33.00
C LYS A 308 17.50 -2.75 -31.64
N GLU A 309 16.86 -1.85 -30.90
CA GLU A 309 17.37 -1.27 -29.67
C GLU A 309 16.19 -0.84 -28.77
N TYR A 310 16.22 -1.19 -27.49
CA TYR A 310 15.15 -0.90 -26.55
C TYR A 310 15.34 0.44 -25.83
N GLY A 311 14.28 0.94 -25.19
CA GLY A 311 14.33 2.17 -24.41
C GLY A 311 15.36 2.14 -23.28
N GLU A 312 15.58 0.97 -22.68
CA GLU A 312 16.61 0.72 -21.67
C GLU A 312 18.04 0.96 -22.21
N ASP A 313 18.31 0.50 -23.44
CA ASP A 313 19.61 0.64 -24.10
C ASP A 313 19.94 2.12 -24.36
N LEU A 314 18.95 2.88 -24.84
CA LEU A 314 19.09 4.32 -25.05
C LEU A 314 19.38 5.06 -23.74
N ILE A 315 18.65 4.73 -22.67
CA ILE A 315 18.88 5.34 -21.35
C ILE A 315 20.27 5.03 -20.82
N TYR A 316 20.76 3.80 -21.05
CA TYR A 316 22.12 3.41 -20.73
C TYR A 316 23.14 4.25 -21.51
N GLN A 317 22.94 4.42 -22.83
CA GLN A 317 23.81 5.25 -23.68
C GLN A 317 23.82 6.74 -23.30
N TRP A 318 22.68 7.27 -22.86
CA TRP A 318 22.57 8.64 -22.34
C TRP A 318 23.16 8.80 -20.93
N LYS A 319 23.72 7.72 -20.37
CA LYS A 319 24.47 7.69 -19.12
C LYS A 319 23.67 8.23 -17.93
N TRP A 320 22.36 7.98 -17.89
CA TRP A 320 21.51 8.47 -16.79
C TRP A 320 22.01 8.02 -15.43
N LYS A 321 22.40 6.75 -15.29
CA LYS A 321 22.95 6.20 -14.04
C LYS A 321 24.19 6.96 -13.55
N MET A 322 25.15 7.22 -14.45
CA MET A 322 26.36 7.98 -14.15
C MET A 322 26.07 9.44 -13.81
N ASN A 323 25.12 10.07 -14.50
CA ASN A 323 24.72 11.45 -14.22
C ASN A 323 24.03 11.57 -12.84
N ILE A 324 23.19 10.59 -12.48
CA ILE A 324 22.56 10.53 -11.16
C ILE A 324 23.62 10.45 -10.06
N GLU A 325 24.61 9.58 -10.23
CA GLU A 325 25.73 9.46 -9.30
C GLU A 325 26.50 10.78 -9.13
N LYS A 326 26.78 11.47 -10.24
CA LYS A 326 27.44 12.78 -10.23
C LYS A 326 26.63 13.85 -9.51
N GLU A 327 25.33 13.94 -9.75
CA GLU A 327 24.47 14.93 -9.08
C GLU A 327 24.26 14.60 -7.60
N LEU A 328 24.21 13.32 -7.20
CA LEU A 328 24.23 12.92 -5.80
C LEU A 328 25.53 13.36 -5.10
N GLY A 329 26.68 13.19 -5.75
CA GLY A 329 27.96 13.64 -5.19
C GLY A 329 28.06 15.16 -4.99
N LYS A 330 27.25 15.96 -5.69
CA LYS A 330 27.15 17.41 -5.42
C LYS A 330 26.36 17.68 -4.14
N LEU A 331 25.27 16.95 -3.91
CA LEU A 331 24.44 17.09 -2.70
C LEU A 331 25.22 16.78 -1.42
N GLU A 332 26.21 15.90 -1.47
CA GLU A 332 27.09 15.61 -0.32
C GLU A 332 27.86 16.83 0.18
N ASN A 333 28.15 17.78 -0.70
CA ASN A 333 28.92 18.99 -0.38
C ASN A 333 28.02 20.20 -0.06
N GLU A 334 26.70 20.05 -0.12
CA GLU A 334 25.75 21.13 0.16
C GLU A 334 25.48 21.24 1.67
N GLU A 335 25.70 22.42 2.25
CA GLU A 335 25.52 22.65 3.70
C GLU A 335 24.04 22.60 4.15
N ASN A 336 23.10 22.92 3.25
CA ASN A 336 21.68 23.10 3.57
C ASN A 336 20.77 22.05 2.90
N ILE A 337 21.12 20.78 3.04
CA ILE A 337 20.28 19.67 2.56
C ILE A 337 19.26 19.22 3.61
N HIS A 338 18.10 18.72 3.13
CA HIS A 338 17.06 18.21 4.01
C HIS A 338 17.60 17.08 4.90
N PRO A 339 17.35 17.07 6.23
CA PRO A 339 18.00 16.13 7.16
C PRO A 339 17.79 14.65 6.85
N LEU A 340 16.63 14.29 6.29
CA LEU A 340 16.36 12.91 5.85
C LEU A 340 17.20 12.54 4.63
N VAL A 341 17.41 13.47 3.69
CA VAL A 341 18.23 13.25 2.48
C VAL A 341 19.69 13.08 2.88
N ALA A 342 20.20 13.96 3.74
CA ALA A 342 21.55 13.84 4.30
C ALA A 342 21.79 12.46 4.93
N SER A 343 20.80 11.97 5.69
CA SER A 343 20.89 10.66 6.32
C SER A 343 20.87 9.52 5.31
N CYS A 344 20.04 9.61 4.28
CA CYS A 344 20.00 8.59 3.22
C CYS A 344 21.34 8.51 2.48
N ILE A 345 21.94 9.66 2.14
CA ILE A 345 23.23 9.76 1.45
C ILE A 345 24.37 9.19 2.31
N GLU A 346 24.38 9.49 3.62
CA GLU A 346 25.43 9.03 4.52
C GLU A 346 25.34 7.54 4.87
N ILE A 347 24.12 6.99 4.97
CA ILE A 347 23.89 5.63 5.49
C ILE A 347 23.80 4.58 4.38
N ILE A 348 23.16 4.91 3.25
CA ILE A 348 22.89 3.95 2.18
C ILE A 348 24.10 3.95 1.23
N PRO A 349 24.64 2.77 0.84
CA PRO A 349 25.70 2.70 -0.16
C PRO A 349 25.33 3.48 -1.43
N ARG A 350 26.25 4.30 -1.93
CA ARG A 350 25.99 5.23 -3.04
C ARG A 350 25.49 4.48 -4.27
N GLU A 351 26.07 3.34 -4.59
CA GLU A 351 25.67 2.50 -5.73
C GLU A 351 24.21 2.06 -5.62
N LYS A 352 23.77 1.73 -4.40
CA LYS A 352 22.39 1.32 -4.12
C LYS A 352 21.43 2.48 -4.25
N LEU A 353 21.78 3.66 -3.74
CA LEU A 353 20.96 4.86 -3.88
C LEU A 353 20.79 5.27 -5.35
N VAL A 354 21.87 5.21 -6.14
CA VAL A 354 21.85 5.43 -7.59
C VAL A 354 20.95 4.42 -8.29
N GLU A 355 21.03 3.15 -7.93
CA GLU A 355 20.18 2.09 -8.49
C GLU A 355 18.68 2.39 -8.24
N LEU A 356 18.31 2.73 -7.01
CA LEU A 356 16.90 3.02 -6.64
C LEU A 356 16.34 4.24 -7.39
N LEU A 357 17.11 5.31 -7.51
CA LEU A 357 16.71 6.50 -8.27
C LEU A 357 16.61 6.22 -9.77
N HIS A 358 17.60 5.53 -10.33
CA HIS A 358 17.60 5.13 -11.74
C HIS A 358 16.38 4.27 -12.06
N PHE A 359 16.09 3.30 -11.21
CA PHE A 359 14.96 2.39 -11.39
C PHE A 359 13.61 3.11 -11.28
N SER A 360 13.49 4.11 -10.40
CA SER A 360 12.30 4.97 -10.33
C SER A 360 12.09 5.77 -11.62
N ALA A 361 13.17 6.29 -12.22
CA ALA A 361 13.10 6.96 -13.53
C ALA A 361 12.69 6.01 -14.66
N LEU A 362 13.23 4.78 -14.69
CA LEU A 362 12.81 3.75 -15.64
C LEU A 362 11.34 3.37 -15.46
N SER A 363 10.84 3.32 -14.21
CA SER A 363 9.43 3.02 -13.94
C SER A 363 8.50 4.06 -14.53
N ALA A 364 8.86 5.35 -14.47
CA ALA A 364 8.06 6.40 -15.09
C ALA A 364 8.02 6.26 -16.62
N CYS A 365 9.15 5.96 -17.25
CA CYS A 365 9.26 5.87 -18.71
C CYS A 365 8.60 4.59 -19.28
N SER A 366 8.83 3.44 -18.66
CA SER A 366 8.42 2.13 -19.20
C SER A 366 6.90 1.91 -19.24
N GLN A 367 6.14 2.68 -18.46
CA GLN A 367 4.68 2.64 -18.42
C GLN A 367 4.02 3.33 -19.64
N GLY A 368 4.76 4.19 -20.37
CA GLY A 368 4.27 4.79 -21.62
C GLY A 368 3.21 5.91 -21.45
N GLN A 369 2.88 6.29 -20.21
CA GLN A 369 2.01 7.43 -19.92
C GLN A 369 2.78 8.75 -20.01
N ASP A 370 2.21 9.74 -20.69
CA ASP A 370 2.86 11.07 -20.83
C ASP A 370 2.76 11.91 -19.54
N LEU A 371 1.80 11.59 -18.68
CA LEU A 371 1.50 12.30 -17.44
C LEU A 371 1.23 11.30 -16.31
N LEU A 372 1.93 11.47 -15.20
CA LEU A 372 1.77 10.68 -13.98
C LEU A 372 1.44 11.60 -12.80
N SER A 373 0.77 11.08 -11.77
CA SER A 373 0.53 11.84 -10.53
C SER A 373 1.88 12.22 -9.90
N ALA A 374 2.14 13.52 -9.71
CA ALA A 374 3.40 13.96 -9.10
C ALA A 374 3.53 13.44 -7.67
N THR A 375 2.42 13.43 -6.92
CA THR A 375 2.39 12.92 -5.54
C THR A 375 2.72 11.44 -5.49
N GLN A 376 2.15 10.64 -6.39
CA GLN A 376 2.43 9.20 -6.46
C GLN A 376 3.88 8.95 -6.84
N PHE A 377 4.40 9.64 -7.87
CA PHE A 377 5.79 9.48 -8.29
C PHE A 377 6.79 9.85 -7.20
N GLN A 378 6.52 10.93 -6.45
CA GLN A 378 7.38 11.32 -5.31
C GLN A 378 7.37 10.28 -4.19
N TYR A 379 6.21 9.69 -3.91
CA TYR A 379 6.10 8.58 -2.97
C TYR A 379 6.89 7.35 -3.47
N ASP A 380 6.72 7.00 -4.74
CA ASP A 380 7.42 5.90 -5.41
C ASP A 380 8.94 6.10 -5.44
N LEU A 381 9.41 7.35 -5.45
CA LEU A 381 10.82 7.70 -5.39
C LEU A 381 11.42 7.53 -3.99
N ILE A 382 10.73 8.03 -2.95
CA ILE A 382 11.26 8.06 -1.58
C ILE A 382 11.03 6.76 -0.80
N SER A 383 9.92 6.06 -1.08
CA SER A 383 9.53 4.85 -0.35
C SER A 383 10.60 3.74 -0.42
N PRO A 384 11.19 3.40 -1.59
CA PRO A 384 12.25 2.40 -1.68
C PRO A 384 13.50 2.78 -0.87
N ILE A 385 13.88 4.06 -0.89
CA ILE A 385 15.05 4.58 -0.17
C ILE A 385 14.84 4.42 1.35
N ILE A 386 13.66 4.77 1.86
CA ILE A 386 13.33 4.62 3.28
C ILE A 386 13.31 3.15 3.69
N LYS A 387 12.76 2.26 2.84
CA LYS A 387 12.75 0.82 3.14
C LYS A 387 14.16 0.25 3.19
N GLU A 388 15.06 0.68 2.30
CA GLU A 388 16.46 0.24 2.34
C GLU A 388 17.15 0.68 3.63
N MET A 389 16.96 1.94 4.05
CA MET A 389 17.44 2.42 5.35
C MET A 389 16.86 1.59 6.52
N CYS A 390 15.58 1.19 6.44
CA CYS A 390 14.97 0.31 7.43
C CYS A 390 15.61 -1.09 7.43
N ASN A 391 15.93 -1.65 6.25
CA ASN A 391 16.57 -2.96 6.13
C ASN A 391 17.95 -2.95 6.78
N ILE A 392 18.76 -1.92 6.53
CA ILE A 392 20.07 -1.73 7.17
C ILE A 392 19.90 -1.68 8.70
N PHE A 393 18.89 -0.94 9.19
CA PHE A 393 18.61 -0.88 10.63
C PHE A 393 18.17 -2.23 11.21
N LYS A 394 17.29 -2.99 10.54
CA LYS A 394 16.89 -4.34 10.97
C LYS A 394 18.09 -5.27 11.10
N ILE A 395 19.01 -5.25 10.13
CA ILE A 395 20.26 -6.02 10.16
C ILE A 395 21.09 -5.62 11.38
N ARG A 396 21.27 -4.31 11.63
CA ARG A 396 22.01 -3.82 12.80
C ARG A 396 21.38 -4.23 14.12
N MET A 397 20.05 -4.27 14.20
CA MET A 397 19.32 -4.71 15.40
C MET A 397 19.28 -6.24 15.54
N GLY A 398 19.78 -7.00 14.55
CA GLY A 398 19.77 -8.46 14.57
C GLY A 398 18.39 -9.05 14.39
N TYR A 399 17.52 -8.42 13.60
CA TYR A 399 16.20 -8.94 13.24
C TYR A 399 16.24 -9.69 11.89
N PRO A 400 16.26 -11.04 11.88
CA PRO A 400 16.27 -11.82 10.65
C PRO A 400 14.84 -11.95 10.08
N GLU A 401 14.29 -10.86 9.53
CA GLU A 401 12.90 -10.77 9.07
C GLU A 401 12.49 -11.93 8.12
N LYS A 402 13.35 -12.30 7.16
CA LYS A 402 13.09 -13.40 6.21
C LYS A 402 12.88 -14.73 6.95
N GLU A 403 13.78 -15.09 7.87
CA GLU A 403 13.71 -16.36 8.61
C GLU A 403 12.54 -16.40 9.58
N VAL A 404 12.27 -15.30 10.28
CA VAL A 404 11.15 -15.20 11.22
C VAL A 404 9.83 -15.46 10.49
N TRP A 405 9.59 -14.77 9.38
CA TRP A 405 8.35 -14.96 8.64
C TRP A 405 8.29 -16.28 7.89
N LYS A 406 9.42 -16.82 7.44
CA LYS A 406 9.49 -18.16 6.84
C LYS A 406 9.03 -19.25 7.81
N ASN A 407 9.48 -19.20 9.07
CA ASN A 407 9.08 -20.17 10.09
C ASN A 407 7.59 -20.07 10.46
N VAL A 408 7.06 -18.85 10.56
CA VAL A 408 5.62 -18.62 10.77
C VAL A 408 4.82 -19.11 9.57
N PHE A 409 5.24 -18.75 8.36
CA PHE A 409 4.53 -19.08 7.13
C PHE A 409 4.53 -20.59 6.86
N LYS A 410 5.62 -21.30 7.15
CA LYS A 410 5.69 -22.76 7.03
C LYS A 410 4.51 -23.44 7.73
N MET A 411 4.25 -23.08 8.99
CA MET A 411 3.12 -23.66 9.73
C MET A 411 1.77 -23.07 9.29
N TYR A 412 1.70 -21.78 8.98
CA TYR A 412 0.47 -21.17 8.45
C TYR A 412 0.02 -21.84 7.13
N SER A 413 0.97 -22.21 6.27
CA SER A 413 0.72 -22.80 4.95
C SER A 413 0.03 -24.18 5.03
N GLU A 414 0.16 -24.89 6.16
CA GLU A 414 -0.53 -26.17 6.41
C GLU A 414 -2.06 -26.02 6.34
N TYR A 415 -2.58 -24.84 6.70
CA TYR A 415 -4.00 -24.52 6.62
C TYR A 415 -4.57 -24.72 5.21
N PHE A 416 -3.78 -24.46 4.18
CA PHE A 416 -4.20 -24.52 2.78
C PHE A 416 -4.26 -25.95 2.26
N SER A 417 -3.66 -26.91 2.96
CA SER A 417 -3.65 -28.33 2.59
C SER A 417 -4.52 -29.19 3.50
N SER A 418 -4.65 -28.81 4.78
CA SER A 418 -5.36 -29.59 5.79
C SER A 418 -6.84 -29.22 5.87
N GLU A 419 -7.70 -30.22 5.74
CA GLU A 419 -9.15 -30.07 5.94
C GLU A 419 -9.54 -29.97 7.41
N ASP A 420 -8.79 -30.63 8.30
CA ASP A 420 -9.08 -30.57 9.73
C ASP A 420 -8.72 -29.19 10.32
N LEU A 421 -7.59 -28.62 9.91
CA LEU A 421 -7.19 -27.27 10.35
C LEU A 421 -8.17 -26.20 9.87
N SER A 422 -8.52 -26.22 8.59
CA SER A 422 -9.44 -25.25 7.98
C SER A 422 -10.91 -25.42 8.38
N ARG A 423 -11.27 -26.57 8.95
CA ARG A 423 -12.59 -26.79 9.59
C ARG A 423 -12.63 -26.23 11.01
N LYS A 424 -11.54 -26.40 11.76
CA LYS A 424 -11.45 -26.00 13.18
C LYS A 424 -11.16 -24.52 13.37
N ASN A 425 -10.37 -23.94 12.47
CA ASN A 425 -9.85 -22.59 12.61
C ASN A 425 -10.24 -21.72 11.42
N THR A 426 -10.34 -20.42 11.66
CA THR A 426 -10.22 -19.40 10.61
C THR A 426 -8.76 -19.14 10.27
N LEU A 427 -8.49 -18.47 9.14
CA LEU A 427 -7.14 -18.05 8.75
C LEU A 427 -6.45 -17.20 9.83
N ARG A 428 -7.19 -16.26 10.42
CA ARG A 428 -6.71 -15.38 11.52
C ARG A 428 -6.33 -16.19 12.76
N GLU A 429 -7.16 -17.15 13.16
CA GLU A 429 -6.89 -17.99 14.34
C GLU A 429 -5.65 -18.84 14.14
N TRP A 430 -5.54 -19.51 12.99
CA TRP A 430 -4.38 -20.33 12.70
C TRP A 430 -3.10 -19.49 12.55
N TRP A 431 -3.20 -18.27 12.01
CA TRP A 431 -2.09 -17.32 12.00
C TRP A 431 -1.65 -16.92 13.42
N ASN A 432 -2.60 -16.60 14.31
CA ASN A 432 -2.29 -16.25 15.69
C ASN A 432 -1.60 -17.40 16.42
N GLU A 433 -2.11 -18.64 16.26
CA GLU A 433 -1.44 -19.83 16.77
C GLU A 433 -0.05 -20.00 16.14
N SER A 434 0.08 -19.66 14.85
CA SER A 434 1.34 -19.78 14.14
C SER A 434 2.42 -18.83 14.64
N CYS A 435 2.06 -17.58 14.88
CA CYS A 435 2.91 -16.62 15.51
C CYS A 435 3.26 -17.02 16.95
N MET A 436 2.27 -17.44 17.75
CA MET A 436 2.51 -17.82 19.16
C MET A 436 3.49 -18.97 19.31
N LYS A 437 3.39 -20.05 18.51
CA LYS A 437 4.33 -21.17 18.57
C LYS A 437 5.74 -20.79 18.11
N ASN A 438 5.88 -19.76 17.28
CA ASN A 438 7.16 -19.20 16.85
C ASN A 438 7.66 -18.05 17.76
N GLY A 439 7.02 -17.80 18.90
CA GLY A 439 7.47 -16.81 19.87
C GLY A 439 7.34 -15.35 19.42
N ILE A 440 6.46 -15.07 18.45
CA ILE A 440 6.22 -13.73 17.90
C ILE A 440 4.76 -13.34 18.08
N LYS A 441 4.50 -12.05 18.30
CA LYS A 441 3.14 -11.51 18.38
C LYS A 441 2.51 -11.43 16.99
N ALA A 442 1.25 -11.79 16.85
CA ALA A 442 0.60 -11.88 15.53
C ALA A 442 0.49 -10.55 14.77
N ASP A 443 0.38 -9.43 15.50
CA ASP A 443 0.37 -8.07 14.97
C ASP A 443 1.75 -7.44 14.88
N TYR A 444 2.82 -8.19 15.17
CA TYR A 444 4.17 -7.66 15.12
C TYR A 444 4.49 -7.16 13.71
N GLN A 445 5.00 -5.94 13.64
CA GLN A 445 5.61 -5.38 12.44
C GLN A 445 6.69 -4.40 12.84
N PHE A 446 7.76 -4.37 12.05
CA PHE A 446 8.84 -3.42 12.25
C PHE A 446 8.48 -2.07 11.60
N GLU A 447 7.96 -1.12 12.39
CA GLU A 447 7.34 0.13 11.87
C GLU A 447 8.26 1.38 11.80
N MET A 448 9.58 1.23 11.87
CA MET A 448 10.51 2.39 11.92
C MET A 448 10.58 3.22 10.61
N GLY A 449 10.06 2.71 9.49
CA GLY A 449 10.00 3.40 8.19
C GLY A 449 8.80 4.33 8.01
N ASN A 450 7.89 4.39 8.98
CA ASN A 450 6.67 5.18 8.87
C ASN A 450 6.91 6.65 9.26
N LEU A 451 7.88 7.31 8.62
CA LEU A 451 8.14 8.74 8.77
C LEU A 451 6.91 9.56 8.35
N ASP A 452 6.80 10.79 8.87
CA ASP A 452 5.72 11.70 8.53
C ASP A 452 5.69 11.99 7.01
N LEU A 453 4.48 12.14 6.47
CA LEU A 453 4.28 12.30 5.03
C LEU A 453 4.95 13.57 4.52
N LYS A 454 4.97 14.65 5.31
CA LYS A 454 5.53 15.94 4.89
C LYS A 454 7.03 15.81 4.62
N SER A 455 7.81 15.28 5.57
CA SER A 455 9.24 15.06 5.40
C SER A 455 9.56 14.06 4.29
N LYS A 456 8.72 13.04 4.07
CA LYS A 456 8.85 12.14 2.91
C LYS A 456 8.72 12.90 1.59
N MET A 457 7.71 13.77 1.47
CA MET A 457 7.46 14.54 0.25
C MET A 457 8.54 15.60 0.02
N GLU A 458 9.02 16.26 1.08
CA GLU A 458 10.13 17.22 1.02
C GLU A 458 11.44 16.54 0.57
N ALA A 459 11.78 15.39 1.14
CA ALA A 459 12.93 14.60 0.67
C ALA A 459 12.74 14.09 -0.77
N GLY A 460 11.54 13.65 -1.13
CA GLY A 460 11.19 13.24 -2.49
C GLY A 460 11.35 14.37 -3.52
N ASN A 461 11.11 15.62 -3.15
CA ASN A 461 11.38 16.77 -4.03
C ASN A 461 12.88 16.90 -4.33
N VAL A 462 13.74 16.77 -3.33
CA VAL A 462 15.21 16.88 -3.51
C VAL A 462 15.72 15.78 -4.44
N PHE A 463 15.31 14.52 -4.23
CA PHE A 463 15.67 13.43 -5.14
C PHE A 463 15.06 13.59 -6.54
N PHE A 464 13.89 14.21 -6.66
CA PHE A 464 13.33 14.55 -7.96
C PHE A 464 14.19 15.58 -8.70
N GLU A 465 14.74 16.58 -8.02
CA GLU A 465 15.65 17.56 -8.62
C GLU A 465 16.93 16.89 -9.15
N VAL A 466 17.45 15.89 -8.45
CA VAL A 466 18.55 15.03 -8.94
C VAL A 466 18.17 14.37 -10.26
N LEU A 467 17.01 13.71 -10.32
CA LEU A 467 16.53 13.08 -11.56
C LEU A 467 16.31 14.11 -12.68
N GLN A 468 15.76 15.28 -12.37
CA GLN A 468 15.50 16.33 -13.35
C GLN A 468 16.79 16.90 -13.97
N LYS A 469 17.88 16.99 -13.19
CA LYS A 469 19.20 17.43 -13.67
C LYS A 469 19.93 16.31 -14.43
N SER A 470 19.74 15.05 -14.02
CA SER A 470 20.51 13.90 -14.51
C SER A 470 19.92 13.23 -15.75
N CYS A 471 18.59 13.13 -15.82
CA CYS A 471 17.87 12.45 -16.89
C CYS A 471 17.65 13.40 -18.06
N VAL A 472 18.64 13.48 -18.94
CA VAL A 472 18.62 14.26 -20.18
C VAL A 472 18.71 13.35 -21.40
N PHE A 473 18.13 13.78 -22.53
CA PHE A 473 18.14 13.03 -23.78
C PHE A 473 18.41 13.94 -24.98
N PRO A 474 19.04 13.42 -26.05
CA PRO A 474 19.38 14.18 -27.23
C PRO A 474 18.14 14.39 -28.11
N VAL A 475 18.01 15.58 -28.67
CA VAL A 475 17.02 15.94 -29.69
C VAL A 475 17.75 16.59 -30.85
N GLU A 476 17.65 15.96 -32.02
CA GLU A 476 18.22 16.46 -33.27
C GLU A 476 17.27 17.45 -33.95
N SER A 477 17.81 18.61 -34.34
CA SER A 477 17.09 19.62 -35.12
C SER A 477 17.10 19.26 -36.60
N LYS A 478 15.91 19.03 -37.19
CA LYS A 478 15.76 18.74 -38.63
C LYS A 478 16.29 19.83 -39.56
N ALA A 479 16.42 21.07 -39.08
CA ALA A 479 16.86 22.20 -39.89
C ALA A 479 18.38 22.43 -39.87
N THR A 480 19.09 21.95 -38.83
CA THR A 480 20.49 22.31 -38.59
C THR A 480 21.38 21.11 -38.26
N ASN A 481 20.82 19.89 -38.17
CA ASN A 481 21.47 18.66 -37.68
C ASN A 481 22.23 18.83 -36.35
N LYS A 482 21.90 19.87 -35.57
CA LYS A 482 22.50 20.11 -34.26
C LYS A 482 21.76 19.31 -33.19
N ILE A 483 22.51 18.57 -32.39
CA ILE A 483 21.99 17.84 -31.23
C ILE A 483 21.89 18.80 -30.04
N SER A 484 20.71 18.85 -29.43
CA SER A 484 20.44 19.59 -28.20
C SER A 484 19.96 18.64 -27.10
N TRP A 485 20.40 18.82 -25.86
CA TRP A 485 20.03 17.96 -24.75
C TRP A 485 18.86 18.57 -23.97
N HIS A 486 17.79 17.79 -23.80
CA HIS A 486 16.56 18.22 -23.12
C HIS A 486 16.33 17.37 -21.86
N LYS A 487 15.67 17.95 -20.86
CA LYS A 487 15.28 17.25 -19.63
C LYS A 487 14.12 16.29 -19.92
N ALA A 488 14.22 15.06 -19.43
CA ALA A 488 13.19 14.04 -19.58
C ALA A 488 11.92 14.37 -18.78
N PHE A 489 12.08 14.98 -17.60
CA PHE A 489 11.02 15.15 -16.61
C PHE A 489 10.78 16.62 -16.24
N SER A 490 9.50 16.97 -16.04
CA SER A 490 9.08 18.27 -15.52
C SER A 490 7.79 18.14 -14.72
N PHE A 491 7.44 19.14 -13.91
CA PHE A 491 6.12 19.21 -13.30
C PHE A 491 5.20 20.13 -14.10
N ARG A 492 3.94 19.70 -14.23
CA ARG A 492 2.88 20.47 -14.89
C ARG A 492 1.62 20.45 -14.03
N SER A 493 0.98 21.60 -13.86
CA SER A 493 -0.34 21.69 -13.24
C SER A 493 -1.42 21.51 -14.30
N ILE A 494 -2.39 20.65 -14.00
CA ILE A 494 -3.56 20.39 -14.85
C ILE A 494 -4.79 20.82 -14.06
N SER A 495 -5.66 21.62 -14.67
CA SER A 495 -6.96 21.94 -14.10
C SER A 495 -7.89 20.74 -14.28
N THR A 496 -8.37 20.21 -13.16
CA THR A 496 -9.41 19.21 -13.10
C THR A 496 -10.71 19.88 -12.67
N GLU A 497 -11.73 19.82 -13.52
CA GLU A 497 -13.08 20.25 -13.17
C GLU A 497 -13.77 19.14 -12.40
N GLU A 498 -14.03 19.36 -11.11
CA GLU A 498 -14.83 18.48 -10.28
C GLU A 498 -16.28 18.97 -10.27
N GLU A 499 -17.21 18.08 -10.65
CA GLU A 499 -18.63 18.33 -10.42
C GLU A 499 -18.90 18.39 -8.92
N SER A 500 -19.35 19.54 -8.43
CA SER A 500 -19.75 19.73 -7.04
C SER A 500 -21.26 19.85 -6.95
N ARG A 501 -21.88 19.03 -6.11
CA ARG A 501 -23.30 19.22 -5.75
C ARG A 501 -23.56 20.53 -4.99
N ILE A 502 -22.51 21.14 -4.45
CA ILE A 502 -22.56 22.33 -3.60
C ILE A 502 -22.23 23.59 -4.41
N ASN A 503 -21.29 23.49 -5.37
CA ASN A 503 -20.91 24.57 -6.27
C ASN A 503 -21.39 24.29 -7.71
N PRO A 504 -22.44 24.98 -8.20
CA PRO A 504 -22.96 24.78 -9.55
C PRO A 504 -21.96 25.17 -10.66
N ASP A 505 -20.96 25.99 -10.35
CA ASP A 505 -19.87 26.36 -11.27
C ASP A 505 -18.73 25.31 -11.32
N GLY A 506 -18.89 24.18 -10.63
CA GLY A 506 -17.84 23.19 -10.44
C GLY A 506 -16.76 23.66 -9.46
N ARG A 507 -15.91 22.74 -9.02
CA ARG A 507 -14.67 23.07 -8.31
C ARG A 507 -13.51 22.79 -9.26
N GLN A 508 -12.79 23.83 -9.69
CA GLN A 508 -11.53 23.63 -10.39
C GLN A 508 -10.44 23.33 -9.37
N SER A 509 -9.94 22.09 -9.37
CA SER A 509 -8.77 21.68 -8.60
C SER A 509 -7.55 21.64 -9.51
N LEU A 510 -6.41 22.17 -9.04
CA LEU A 510 -5.15 22.05 -9.77
C LEU A 510 -4.42 20.79 -9.30
N SER A 511 -4.32 19.81 -10.19
CA SER A 511 -3.57 18.58 -9.97
C SER A 511 -2.16 18.72 -10.52
N LYS A 512 -1.15 18.57 -9.65
CA LYS A 512 0.27 18.56 -10.04
C LYS A 512 0.61 17.18 -10.64
N MET A 513 1.09 17.17 -11.88
CA MET A 513 1.48 15.97 -12.60
C MET A 513 2.98 16.00 -12.94
N LEU A 514 3.62 14.84 -12.90
CA LEU A 514 4.89 14.59 -13.58
C LEU A 514 4.62 14.49 -15.08
N SER A 515 5.25 15.33 -15.87
CA SER A 515 5.20 15.31 -17.33
C SER A 515 6.50 14.74 -17.87
N ILE A 516 6.38 13.71 -18.69
CA ILE A 516 7.47 13.19 -19.52
C ILE A 516 7.53 14.04 -20.80
N ASP A 517 8.73 14.38 -21.27
CA ASP A 517 8.88 15.16 -22.50
C ASP A 517 8.25 14.41 -23.69
N ARG A 518 7.37 15.09 -24.43
CA ARG A 518 6.63 14.49 -25.54
C ARG A 518 7.53 13.91 -26.63
N ARG A 519 8.73 14.46 -26.82
CA ARG A 519 9.71 13.96 -27.80
C ARG A 519 10.31 12.65 -27.31
N LEU A 520 10.65 12.57 -26.03
CA LEU A 520 11.11 11.34 -25.39
C LEU A 520 10.04 10.25 -25.45
N SER A 521 8.80 10.57 -25.06
CA SER A 521 7.67 9.61 -25.17
C SER A 521 7.49 9.10 -26.60
N LYS A 522 7.72 9.93 -27.63
CA LYS A 522 7.64 9.49 -29.03
C LYS A 522 8.77 8.53 -29.40
N ILE A 523 10.00 8.78 -28.94
CA ILE A 523 11.14 7.88 -29.17
C ILE A 523 10.80 6.49 -28.63
N PHE A 524 10.34 6.41 -27.38
CA PHE A 524 10.02 5.12 -26.76
C PHE A 524 8.80 4.44 -27.38
N ASN A 525 7.72 5.16 -27.63
CA ASN A 525 6.49 4.52 -28.11
C ASN A 525 6.53 4.12 -29.60
N ASN A 526 7.37 4.77 -30.42
CA ASN A 526 7.36 4.56 -31.87
C ASN A 526 8.54 3.75 -32.38
N SER A 527 9.71 3.83 -31.74
CA SER A 527 10.95 3.28 -32.30
C SER A 527 11.71 2.39 -31.33
N HIS A 528 11.66 2.72 -30.04
CA HIS A 528 12.44 2.04 -29.00
C HIS A 528 11.56 1.68 -27.80
N PRO A 529 10.60 0.74 -27.94
CA PRO A 529 9.79 0.32 -26.81
C PRO A 529 10.68 -0.25 -25.70
N PHE A 530 10.16 -0.28 -24.48
CA PHE A 530 10.85 -0.94 -23.37
C PHE A 530 10.72 -2.47 -23.51
N GLU A 531 11.81 -3.21 -23.26
CA GLU A 531 11.75 -4.68 -23.15
C GLU A 531 11.01 -5.09 -21.88
N PHE A 532 11.12 -4.31 -20.80
CA PHE A 532 10.46 -4.56 -19.52
C PHE A 532 9.63 -3.37 -19.05
N ILE A 533 8.39 -3.66 -18.65
CA ILE A 533 7.52 -2.72 -17.95
C ILE A 533 7.71 -2.91 -16.46
N ILE A 534 7.93 -1.81 -15.74
CA ILE A 534 8.18 -1.83 -14.31
C ILE A 534 6.89 -1.54 -13.54
N PHE A 535 6.58 -2.41 -12.58
CA PHE A 535 5.42 -2.29 -11.71
C PHE A 535 5.82 -2.29 -10.24
N SER A 536 5.10 -1.51 -9.43
CA SER A 536 5.19 -1.62 -7.97
C SER A 536 4.55 -2.92 -7.50
N THR A 537 5.27 -3.67 -6.68
CA THR A 537 4.87 -4.98 -6.14
C THR A 537 3.63 -4.91 -5.27
N SER A 538 3.39 -3.79 -4.60
CA SER A 538 2.19 -3.55 -3.78
C SER A 538 0.89 -3.49 -4.59
N ASN A 539 1.00 -3.24 -5.90
CA ASN A 539 -0.12 -3.18 -6.84
C ASN A 539 -0.37 -4.50 -7.57
N LEU A 540 0.31 -5.59 -7.21
CA LEU A 540 0.22 -6.87 -7.90
C LEU A 540 -0.53 -7.91 -7.06
N PRO A 541 -1.12 -8.94 -7.71
CA PRO A 541 -1.55 -10.12 -6.97
C PRO A 541 -0.36 -10.83 -6.30
N MET A 542 -0.63 -11.55 -5.22
CA MET A 542 0.36 -12.38 -4.54
C MET A 542 0.37 -13.78 -5.15
N THR A 543 1.54 -14.42 -5.19
CA THR A 543 1.70 -15.83 -5.64
C THR A 543 1.69 -16.82 -4.48
N ILE A 544 1.55 -16.31 -3.25
CA ILE A 544 1.35 -17.07 -2.02
C ILE A 544 0.14 -16.50 -1.29
N PRO A 545 -0.48 -17.25 -0.36
CA PRO A 545 -1.54 -16.72 0.45
C PRO A 545 -1.12 -15.46 1.23
N PRO A 546 -1.97 -14.44 1.31
CA PRO A 546 -1.67 -13.21 2.01
C PRO A 546 -1.52 -13.44 3.52
N ARG A 547 -0.73 -12.58 4.18
CA ARG A 547 -0.80 -12.43 5.64
C ARG A 547 -2.22 -12.01 6.00
N PRO A 548 -2.90 -12.66 6.96
CA PRO A 548 -4.27 -12.31 7.28
C PRO A 548 -4.37 -10.97 8.01
N TRP A 549 -5.49 -10.29 7.80
CA TRP A 549 -5.99 -9.25 8.70
C TRP A 549 -6.37 -9.88 10.04
N ILE A 550 -5.90 -9.29 11.12
CA ILE A 550 -6.19 -9.75 12.48
C ILE A 550 -7.00 -8.70 13.24
N ASP A 551 -7.13 -8.88 14.55
CA ASP A 551 -7.91 -7.98 15.42
C ASP A 551 -7.50 -6.51 15.21
N TYR A 552 -8.48 -5.61 15.25
CA TYR A 552 -8.34 -4.17 14.95
C TYR A 552 -7.89 -3.82 13.52
N GLY A 553 -7.96 -4.79 12.59
CA GLY A 553 -7.62 -4.57 11.18
C GLY A 553 -6.14 -4.27 10.98
N ILE A 554 -5.30 -4.89 11.81
CA ILE A 554 -3.84 -4.80 11.75
C ILE A 554 -3.31 -6.02 10.97
N GLY A 555 -2.04 -5.96 10.56
CA GLY A 555 -1.34 -7.05 9.90
C GLY A 555 -1.36 -6.87 8.39
N GLY A 556 -2.05 -7.78 7.71
CA GLY A 556 -1.92 -8.06 6.28
C GLY A 556 -2.00 -6.89 5.28
N PRO A 557 -1.88 -7.20 3.99
CA PRO A 557 -1.60 -8.53 3.43
C PRO A 557 -0.12 -8.83 3.22
N LEU A 558 0.75 -7.83 3.34
CA LEU A 558 2.20 -7.99 3.17
C LEU A 558 2.84 -8.55 4.44
N TYR A 559 3.96 -9.26 4.26
CA TYR A 559 4.73 -9.83 5.37
C TYR A 559 5.77 -8.84 5.90
N THR A 560 6.31 -7.96 5.05
CA THR A 560 7.35 -6.99 5.40
C THR A 560 6.82 -5.60 5.78
N SER A 561 5.51 -5.36 5.67
CA SER A 561 4.88 -4.09 6.04
C SER A 561 3.39 -4.23 6.34
N ASN A 562 2.88 -3.31 7.17
CA ASN A 562 1.45 -3.18 7.42
C ASN A 562 0.81 -2.28 6.35
N ILE A 563 -0.34 -2.68 5.83
CA ILE A 563 -1.17 -1.85 4.94
C ILE A 563 -2.41 -1.36 5.72
N PRO A 564 -2.91 -0.14 5.45
CA PRO A 564 -4.20 0.30 5.94
C PRO A 564 -5.37 -0.58 5.45
N ILE A 565 -6.16 -1.16 6.36
CA ILE A 565 -7.35 -1.94 6.02
C ILE A 565 -8.45 -1.06 5.43
N ILE A 566 -8.60 0.17 5.92
CA ILE A 566 -9.48 1.18 5.33
C ILE A 566 -8.65 2.09 4.43
N ARG A 567 -9.10 2.27 3.19
CA ARG A 567 -8.53 3.24 2.25
C ARG A 567 -8.66 4.65 2.82
N ASN A 568 -7.54 5.37 2.88
CA ASN A 568 -7.56 6.79 3.26
C ASN A 568 -8.30 7.61 2.19
N MET A 569 -9.06 8.61 2.63
CA MET A 569 -9.78 9.52 1.74
C MET A 569 -8.91 10.75 1.44
N PHE A 570 -8.68 11.03 0.15
CA PHE A 570 -7.84 12.15 -0.29
C PHE A 570 -8.41 13.51 0.09
N GLU A 571 -9.73 13.58 0.27
CA GLU A 571 -10.47 14.76 0.73
C GLU A 571 -10.18 15.08 2.20
N PHE A 572 -9.79 14.07 2.99
CA PHE A 572 -9.57 14.16 4.43
C PHE A 572 -8.13 13.76 4.79
N LYS A 573 -7.15 14.43 4.17
CA LYS A 573 -5.71 14.13 4.33
C LYS A 573 -5.19 14.13 5.77
N ASN A 574 -5.88 14.88 6.65
CA ASN A 574 -5.52 14.99 8.07
C ASN A 574 -6.25 13.98 8.96
N VAL A 575 -7.01 13.03 8.40
CA VAL A 575 -7.74 12.02 9.16
C VAL A 575 -7.15 10.65 8.89
N ASP A 576 -6.60 10.02 9.93
CA ASP A 576 -6.22 8.61 9.87
C ASP A 576 -7.46 7.74 10.06
N MET A 577 -8.04 7.30 8.94
CA MET A 577 -9.26 6.48 8.93
C MET A 577 -9.10 5.18 9.74
N ASN A 578 -7.90 4.61 9.78
CA ASN A 578 -7.67 3.34 10.44
C ASN A 578 -7.59 3.52 11.94
N LEU A 579 -6.99 4.63 12.41
CA LEU A 579 -7.09 5.01 13.82
C LEU A 579 -8.55 5.22 14.24
N GLU A 580 -9.34 5.89 13.42
CA GLU A 580 -10.75 6.16 13.71
C GLU A 580 -11.60 4.89 13.78
N VAL A 581 -11.30 3.89 12.95
CA VAL A 581 -11.91 2.55 13.05
C VAL A 581 -11.50 1.87 14.36
N ARG A 582 -10.21 1.86 14.70
CA ARG A 582 -9.71 1.20 15.92
C ARG A 582 -10.33 1.77 17.19
N LYS A 583 -10.52 3.09 17.25
CA LYS A 583 -11.20 3.77 18.38
C LYS A 583 -12.67 3.34 18.53
N ARG A 584 -13.35 3.02 17.44
CA ARG A 584 -14.79 2.68 17.41
C ARG A 584 -15.07 1.20 17.65
N ILE A 585 -14.06 0.33 17.51
CA ILE A 585 -14.17 -1.09 17.83
C ILE A 585 -14.12 -1.25 19.36
N SER A 586 -15.26 -1.59 19.97
CA SER A 586 -15.42 -1.71 21.42
C SER A 586 -14.75 -2.96 21.99
N SER A 587 -14.66 -4.04 21.21
CA SER A 587 -14.01 -5.29 21.60
C SER A 587 -13.39 -5.99 20.39
N ARG A 588 -12.41 -6.88 20.63
CA ARG A 588 -11.76 -7.66 19.55
C ARG A 588 -12.79 -8.47 18.76
N GLN A 589 -13.74 -9.08 19.47
CA GLN A 589 -14.76 -9.98 18.94
C GLN A 589 -15.73 -9.30 17.98
N GLN A 590 -16.00 -8.00 18.18
CA GLN A 590 -16.99 -7.25 17.41
C GLN A 590 -16.67 -7.24 15.90
N ALA A 591 -15.40 -7.02 15.54
CA ALA A 591 -14.98 -6.79 14.15
C ALA A 591 -14.34 -8.02 13.48
N ARG A 592 -14.05 -9.10 14.22
CA ARG A 592 -13.48 -10.35 13.68
C ARG A 592 -14.20 -10.93 12.46
N PRO A 593 -15.55 -10.97 12.39
CA PRO A 593 -16.24 -11.51 11.22
C PRO A 593 -15.90 -10.76 9.93
N VAL A 594 -15.68 -9.44 10.03
CA VAL A 594 -15.30 -8.60 8.89
C VAL A 594 -13.89 -8.97 8.42
N PHE A 595 -12.94 -9.08 9.34
CA PHE A 595 -11.55 -9.45 9.02
C PHE A 595 -11.45 -10.87 8.47
N ASP A 596 -12.18 -11.83 9.05
CA ASP A 596 -12.22 -13.21 8.58
C ASP A 596 -12.83 -13.31 7.17
N ALA A 597 -13.86 -12.52 6.86
CA ALA A 597 -14.43 -12.43 5.51
C ALA A 597 -13.43 -11.85 4.49
N LEU A 598 -12.70 -10.78 4.85
CA LEU A 598 -11.63 -10.22 4.02
C LEU A 598 -10.51 -11.23 3.77
N ASN A 599 -10.12 -11.99 4.80
CA ASN A 599 -9.12 -13.05 4.69
C ASN A 599 -9.57 -14.15 3.73
N GLN A 600 -10.83 -14.59 3.83
CA GLN A 600 -11.40 -15.59 2.92
C GLN A 600 -11.41 -15.11 1.47
N LEU A 601 -11.82 -13.86 1.21
CA LEU A 601 -11.76 -13.27 -0.12
C LEU A 601 -10.32 -13.15 -0.64
N GLY A 602 -9.40 -12.71 0.22
CA GLY A 602 -7.99 -12.53 -0.09
C GLY A 602 -7.25 -13.82 -0.42
N SER A 603 -7.57 -14.89 0.30
CA SER A 603 -6.95 -16.20 0.21
C SER A 603 -7.59 -17.13 -0.81
N THR A 604 -8.64 -16.70 -1.52
CA THR A 604 -9.23 -17.50 -2.62
C THR A 604 -8.23 -17.61 -3.76
N PRO A 605 -7.84 -18.83 -4.20
CA PRO A 605 -6.82 -19.00 -5.24
C PRO A 605 -7.42 -18.87 -6.65
N TRP A 606 -6.73 -18.12 -7.51
CA TRP A 606 -7.08 -17.87 -8.91
C TRP A 606 -5.94 -18.27 -9.84
N VAL A 607 -6.25 -18.51 -11.11
CA VAL A 607 -5.25 -18.71 -12.17
C VAL A 607 -5.66 -17.94 -13.42
N ILE A 608 -4.70 -17.69 -14.30
CA ILE A 608 -4.96 -17.10 -15.61
C ILE A 608 -5.73 -18.09 -16.49
N ASN A 609 -6.77 -17.60 -17.16
CA ASN A 609 -7.45 -18.31 -18.22
C ASN A 609 -6.66 -18.15 -19.53
N GLU A 610 -5.65 -18.99 -19.71
CA GLU A 610 -4.68 -18.87 -20.80
C GLU A 610 -5.33 -18.85 -22.19
N LYS A 611 -6.41 -19.61 -22.40
CA LYS A 611 -7.15 -19.60 -23.68
C LYS A 611 -7.74 -18.23 -23.99
N MET A 612 -8.35 -17.58 -23.00
CA MET A 612 -8.90 -16.23 -23.18
C MET A 612 -7.80 -15.18 -23.26
N LEU A 613 -6.66 -15.39 -22.59
CA LEU A 613 -5.50 -14.51 -22.75
C LEU A 613 -4.95 -14.54 -24.18
N GLU A 614 -4.87 -15.71 -24.83
CA GLU A 614 -4.47 -15.79 -26.25
C GLU A 614 -5.44 -15.02 -27.15
N VAL A 615 -6.74 -15.21 -26.94
CA VAL A 615 -7.76 -14.48 -27.70
C VAL A 615 -7.60 -12.97 -27.52
N LEU A 616 -7.41 -12.52 -26.28
CA LEU A 616 -7.19 -11.11 -25.97
C LEU A 616 -5.92 -10.57 -26.64
N LYS A 617 -4.81 -11.31 -26.59
CA LYS A 617 -3.53 -10.91 -27.22
C LYS A 617 -3.68 -10.74 -28.73
N GLU A 618 -4.38 -11.67 -29.40
CA GLU A 618 -4.61 -11.57 -30.84
C GLU A 618 -5.44 -10.33 -31.20
N VAL A 619 -6.55 -10.08 -30.48
CA VAL A 619 -7.40 -8.92 -30.74
C VAL A 619 -6.67 -7.61 -30.41
N PHE A 620 -6.00 -7.55 -29.27
CA PHE A 620 -5.25 -6.37 -28.86
C PHE A 620 -4.08 -6.08 -29.80
N GLY A 621 -3.47 -7.10 -30.41
CA GLY A 621 -2.46 -6.95 -31.46
C GLY A 621 -2.94 -6.18 -32.69
N LYS A 622 -4.26 -6.09 -32.92
CA LYS A 622 -4.89 -5.32 -34.00
C LYS A 622 -5.18 -3.86 -33.61
N SER A 623 -4.80 -3.42 -32.41
CA SER A 623 -5.06 -2.06 -31.91
C SER A 623 -4.36 -0.94 -32.70
N GLY A 624 -3.37 -1.26 -33.53
CA GLY A 624 -2.76 -0.32 -34.48
C GLY A 624 -3.43 -0.27 -35.85
N ASP A 625 -4.35 -1.19 -36.13
CA ASP A 625 -5.03 -1.32 -37.42
C ASP A 625 -6.39 -0.60 -37.37
N PHE A 626 -6.55 0.44 -38.18
CA PHE A 626 -7.77 1.22 -38.23
C PHE A 626 -8.97 0.40 -38.76
N GLU A 627 -8.73 -0.60 -39.61
CA GLU A 627 -9.81 -1.47 -40.12
C GLU A 627 -10.44 -2.32 -39.01
N ALA A 628 -9.68 -2.63 -37.96
CA ALA A 628 -10.16 -3.38 -36.81
C ALA A 628 -11.02 -2.56 -35.85
N LYS A 629 -11.09 -1.22 -36.01
CA LYS A 629 -11.76 -0.30 -35.05
C LYS A 629 -13.17 -0.75 -34.66
N GLN A 630 -14.00 -1.11 -35.64
CA GLN A 630 -15.39 -1.51 -35.37
C GLN A 630 -15.49 -2.78 -34.49
N LEU A 631 -14.56 -3.72 -34.66
CA LEU A 631 -14.48 -4.92 -33.83
C LEU A 631 -13.99 -4.57 -32.42
N LEU A 632 -12.92 -3.77 -32.33
CA LEU A 632 -12.30 -3.38 -31.07
C LEU A 632 -13.26 -2.55 -30.20
N ASP A 633 -13.98 -1.61 -30.79
CA ASP A 633 -15.00 -0.81 -30.10
C ASP A 633 -16.11 -1.70 -29.51
N LYS A 634 -16.54 -2.75 -30.22
CA LYS A 634 -17.55 -3.72 -29.72
C LYS A 634 -17.02 -4.56 -28.55
N LEU A 635 -15.73 -4.83 -28.52
CA LEU A 635 -15.07 -5.62 -27.48
C LEU A 635 -14.54 -4.76 -26.32
N GLY A 636 -14.72 -3.44 -26.39
CA GLY A 636 -14.18 -2.51 -25.39
C GLY A 636 -12.65 -2.47 -25.37
N ILE A 637 -11.99 -2.78 -26.49
CA ILE A 637 -10.54 -2.78 -26.61
C ILE A 637 -10.11 -1.44 -27.26
N PRO A 638 -9.20 -0.68 -26.61
CA PRO A 638 -8.81 0.64 -27.10
C PRO A 638 -7.88 0.56 -28.32
N MET A 639 -8.05 1.53 -29.23
CA MET A 639 -7.12 1.81 -30.33
C MET A 639 -5.81 2.44 -29.82
N ARG A 640 -4.70 2.20 -30.51
CA ARG A 640 -3.43 2.89 -30.23
C ARG A 640 -3.53 4.38 -30.55
N LYS A 641 -2.81 5.22 -29.79
CA LYS A 641 -2.85 6.69 -29.90
C LYS A 641 -2.33 7.25 -31.23
N ASP A 642 -1.53 6.50 -31.96
CA ASP A 642 -0.97 6.86 -33.27
C ASP A 642 -2.00 6.73 -34.40
N THR A 643 -3.09 5.99 -34.17
CA THR A 643 -4.23 5.90 -35.11
C THR A 643 -5.12 7.15 -35.12
N VAL A 644 -4.93 8.08 -34.18
CA VAL A 644 -5.67 9.34 -34.11
C VAL A 644 -4.93 10.43 -34.89
N GLU A 645 -5.49 10.83 -36.04
CA GLU A 645 -4.97 11.95 -36.84
C GLU A 645 -5.28 13.29 -36.15
N ILE A 646 -4.25 14.12 -35.96
CA ILE A 646 -4.42 15.48 -35.42
C ILE A 646 -4.42 16.46 -36.58
N PRO A 647 -5.46 17.31 -36.72
CA PRO A 647 -5.49 18.37 -37.73
C PRO A 647 -4.23 19.25 -37.66
N MET A 648 -3.53 19.35 -38.79
CA MET A 648 -2.35 20.18 -38.96
C MET A 648 -2.73 21.52 -39.59
N PHE A 649 -2.24 22.61 -39.00
CA PHE A 649 -2.56 23.96 -39.46
C PHE A 649 -2.15 24.17 -40.93
N GLU A 650 -0.92 23.78 -41.27
CA GLU A 650 -0.36 23.92 -42.61
C GLU A 650 -1.11 23.07 -43.66
N LYS A 651 -1.62 21.90 -43.26
CA LYS A 651 -2.40 21.01 -44.15
C LYS A 651 -3.78 21.61 -44.46
N GLU A 652 -4.35 22.37 -43.54
CA GLU A 652 -5.71 22.88 -43.64
C GLU A 652 -5.78 24.31 -44.22
N PHE A 653 -4.80 25.15 -43.88
CA PHE A 653 -4.77 26.54 -44.30
C PHE A 653 -3.62 26.86 -45.27
N GLY A 654 -2.65 25.97 -45.46
CA GLY A 654 -1.48 26.21 -46.33
C GLY A 654 -0.24 26.67 -45.57
N ILE A 655 0.91 26.53 -46.21
CA ILE A 655 2.23 26.88 -45.65
C ILE A 655 2.40 28.41 -45.68
N GLY A 656 2.80 29.02 -44.56
CA GLY A 656 3.11 30.46 -44.48
C GLY A 656 1.93 31.39 -44.15
N ILE A 657 0.70 30.87 -44.06
CA ILE A 657 -0.46 31.65 -43.60
C ILE A 657 -0.37 31.90 -42.09
N LYS A 658 -0.60 33.12 -41.62
CA LYS A 658 -0.64 33.41 -40.18
C LYS A 658 -2.06 33.23 -39.63
N LYS A 659 -2.15 32.98 -38.32
CA LYS A 659 -3.43 32.88 -37.61
C LYS A 659 -4.30 34.13 -37.78
N GLU A 660 -3.68 35.30 -37.93
CA GLU A 660 -4.36 36.58 -38.12
C GLU A 660 -5.08 36.67 -39.48
N ASP A 661 -4.61 35.94 -40.49
CA ASP A 661 -5.11 35.99 -41.87
C ASP A 661 -6.29 35.03 -42.11
N ILE A 662 -6.67 34.24 -41.10
CA ILE A 662 -7.73 33.24 -41.18
C ILE A 662 -9.01 33.82 -40.58
N ASP A 663 -10.12 33.55 -41.25
CA ASP A 663 -11.44 33.84 -40.71
C ASP A 663 -11.61 33.29 -39.29
N LYS A 664 -12.15 34.12 -38.39
CA LYS A 664 -12.25 33.79 -36.95
C LYS A 664 -13.10 32.55 -36.70
N GLU A 665 -14.13 32.31 -37.50
CA GLU A 665 -15.01 31.15 -37.36
C GLU A 665 -14.32 29.88 -37.83
N LYS A 666 -13.66 29.92 -39.00
CA LYS A 666 -12.84 28.80 -39.50
C LYS A 666 -11.71 28.42 -38.53
N PHE A 667 -11.02 29.42 -37.98
CA PHE A 667 -9.98 29.16 -36.98
C PHE A 667 -10.56 28.55 -35.69
N ARG A 668 -11.72 29.01 -35.22
CA ARG A 668 -12.41 28.43 -34.05
C ARG A 668 -12.79 26.97 -34.29
N GLU A 669 -13.32 26.65 -35.46
CA GLU A 669 -13.69 25.28 -35.82
C GLU A 669 -12.47 24.36 -35.87
N TYR A 670 -11.39 24.78 -36.55
CA TYR A 670 -10.12 24.06 -36.56
C TYR A 670 -9.57 23.85 -35.14
N ALA A 671 -9.55 24.92 -34.32
CA ALA A 671 -9.05 24.83 -32.96
C ALA A 671 -9.88 23.86 -32.11
N LYS A 672 -11.20 23.83 -32.30
CA LYS A 672 -12.10 22.88 -31.66
C LYS A 672 -11.80 21.44 -32.11
N ARG A 673 -11.77 21.17 -33.42
CA ARG A 673 -11.45 19.84 -33.98
C ARG A 673 -10.09 19.33 -33.52
N LYS A 674 -9.08 20.21 -33.51
CA LYS A 674 -7.74 19.89 -33.02
C LYS A 674 -7.73 19.58 -31.52
N SER A 675 -8.46 20.34 -30.71
CA SER A 675 -8.59 20.10 -29.28
C SER A 675 -9.26 18.74 -29.00
N GLU A 676 -10.34 18.44 -29.71
CA GLU A 676 -11.06 17.15 -29.63
C GLU A 676 -10.17 15.97 -30.04
N ALA A 677 -9.42 16.10 -31.14
CA ALA A 677 -8.48 15.06 -31.57
C ALA A 677 -7.35 14.82 -30.54
N ILE A 678 -6.82 15.89 -29.93
CA ILE A 678 -5.81 15.77 -28.86
C ILE A 678 -6.41 15.10 -27.62
N LYS A 679 -7.64 15.46 -27.24
CA LYS A 679 -8.35 14.84 -26.12
C LYS A 679 -8.54 13.35 -26.37
N MET A 680 -9.09 12.98 -27.52
CA MET A 680 -9.28 11.59 -27.93
C MET A 680 -7.96 10.81 -27.93
N LYS A 681 -6.88 11.40 -28.45
CA LYS A 681 -5.56 10.78 -28.44
C LYS A 681 -5.06 10.47 -27.03
N ASN A 682 -5.24 11.41 -26.09
CA ASN A 682 -4.80 11.22 -24.71
C ASN A 682 -5.64 10.15 -24.00
N GLU A 683 -6.96 10.19 -24.16
CA GLU A 683 -7.88 9.18 -23.61
C GLU A 683 -7.57 7.78 -24.15
N SER A 684 -7.38 7.65 -25.47
CA SER A 684 -6.95 6.39 -26.10
C SER A 684 -5.61 5.92 -25.58
N ASN A 685 -4.61 6.80 -25.37
CA ASN A 685 -3.32 6.41 -24.80
C ASN A 685 -3.48 5.84 -23.39
N SER A 686 -4.24 6.51 -22.52
CA SER A 686 -4.46 6.05 -21.15
C SER A 686 -5.16 4.69 -21.12
N LEU A 687 -6.23 4.50 -21.90
CA LEU A 687 -6.93 3.23 -21.99
C LEU A 687 -6.05 2.12 -22.59
N TRP A 688 -5.27 2.45 -23.62
CA TRP A 688 -4.38 1.50 -24.28
C TRP A 688 -3.24 1.04 -23.36
N CYS A 689 -2.57 1.95 -22.66
CA CYS A 689 -1.58 1.60 -21.64
C CYS A 689 -2.20 0.71 -20.55
N TRP A 690 -3.41 1.03 -20.11
CA TRP A 690 -4.13 0.23 -19.11
C TRP A 690 -4.41 -1.19 -19.59
N MET A 691 -4.79 -1.37 -20.86
CA MET A 691 -4.95 -2.68 -21.48
C MET A 691 -3.61 -3.42 -21.61
N LEU A 692 -2.55 -2.73 -22.04
CA LEU A 692 -1.19 -3.26 -22.13
C LEU A 692 -0.74 -3.86 -20.79
N TYR A 693 -0.93 -3.14 -19.68
CA TYR A 693 -0.52 -3.62 -18.36
C TYR A 693 -1.21 -4.93 -17.99
N ARG A 694 -2.51 -5.05 -18.27
CA ARG A 694 -3.29 -6.27 -17.99
C ARG A 694 -2.78 -7.46 -18.80
N VAL A 695 -2.56 -7.26 -20.10
CA VAL A 695 -2.06 -8.32 -20.99
C VAL A 695 -0.69 -8.79 -20.55
N VAL A 696 0.24 -7.87 -20.30
CA VAL A 696 1.62 -8.17 -19.89
C VAL A 696 1.67 -8.84 -18.53
N LEU A 697 0.89 -8.36 -17.55
CA LEU A 697 0.82 -8.98 -16.22
C LEU A 697 0.16 -10.35 -16.28
N ALA A 698 -0.94 -10.52 -17.01
CA ALA A 698 -1.58 -11.82 -17.17
C ALA A 698 -0.63 -12.83 -17.84
N ASP A 699 0.17 -12.40 -18.82
CA ASP A 699 1.19 -13.23 -19.46
C ASP A 699 2.30 -13.64 -18.48
N HIS A 700 2.76 -12.71 -17.64
CA HIS A 700 3.76 -12.98 -16.59
C HIS A 700 3.29 -13.95 -15.50
N PHE A 701 1.98 -13.96 -15.24
CA PHE A 701 1.36 -14.80 -14.21
C PHE A 701 0.77 -16.11 -14.76
N ARG A 702 1.02 -16.46 -16.03
CA ARG A 702 0.64 -17.77 -16.59
C ARG A 702 1.18 -18.92 -15.75
N GLY A 703 0.37 -19.98 -15.62
CA GLY A 703 0.71 -21.17 -14.84
C GLY A 703 0.95 -20.94 -13.34
N LYS A 704 0.71 -19.74 -12.80
CA LYS A 704 0.86 -19.44 -11.36
C LYS A 704 -0.50 -19.32 -10.69
N THR A 705 -0.61 -19.82 -9.45
CA THR A 705 -1.72 -19.46 -8.57
C THR A 705 -1.56 -18.06 -8.03
N LEU A 706 -2.65 -17.29 -8.07
CA LEU A 706 -2.75 -15.90 -7.66
C LEU A 706 -3.73 -15.74 -6.51
N TYR A 707 -3.38 -14.86 -5.59
CA TYR A 707 -4.20 -14.44 -4.46
C TYR A 707 -4.39 -12.93 -4.54
N PHE A 708 -5.62 -12.47 -4.35
CA PHE A 708 -5.97 -11.05 -4.45
C PHE A 708 -6.33 -10.53 -3.07
N PRO A 709 -5.36 -10.08 -2.25
CA PRO A 709 -5.69 -9.50 -0.96
C PRO A 709 -6.62 -8.29 -1.11
N HIS A 710 -7.51 -8.12 -0.14
CA HIS A 710 -8.53 -7.08 -0.17
C HIS A 710 -8.34 -6.06 0.96
N ASN A 711 -8.77 -4.82 0.70
CA ASN A 711 -9.00 -3.77 1.69
C ASN A 711 -10.45 -3.28 1.60
N MET A 712 -10.81 -2.27 2.39
CA MET A 712 -12.17 -1.71 2.42
C MET A 712 -12.20 -0.19 2.21
N ASP A 713 -13.33 0.32 1.72
CA ASP A 713 -13.68 1.74 1.88
C ASP A 713 -14.30 2.02 3.27
N PHE A 714 -14.53 3.30 3.58
CA PHE A 714 -15.07 3.75 4.88
C PHE A 714 -16.48 3.22 5.20
N ARG A 715 -17.18 2.61 4.23
CA ARG A 715 -18.53 2.03 4.38
C ARG A 715 -18.49 0.51 4.49
N GLY A 716 -17.30 -0.09 4.50
CA GLY A 716 -17.10 -1.53 4.54
C GLY A 716 -17.21 -2.24 3.20
N ARG A 717 -17.23 -1.53 2.06
CA ARG A 717 -17.16 -2.20 0.75
C ARG A 717 -15.75 -2.70 0.53
N VAL A 718 -15.65 -3.94 0.07
CA VAL A 718 -14.38 -4.67 -0.07
C VAL A 718 -13.86 -4.57 -1.50
N TYR A 719 -12.54 -4.38 -1.66
CA TYR A 719 -11.87 -4.23 -2.96
C TYR A 719 -10.48 -4.88 -2.95
N PRO A 720 -10.07 -5.58 -4.03
CA PRO A 720 -8.70 -6.02 -4.21
C PRO A 720 -7.70 -4.86 -4.14
N LEU A 721 -6.49 -5.15 -3.64
CA LEU A 721 -5.38 -4.20 -3.70
C LEU A 721 -4.87 -4.00 -5.12
N SER A 722 -4.77 -5.08 -5.92
CA SER A 722 -4.24 -4.97 -7.28
C SER A 722 -5.19 -4.19 -8.18
N PRO A 723 -4.78 -3.01 -8.70
CA PRO A 723 -5.64 -2.19 -9.54
C PRO A 723 -5.63 -2.67 -10.99
N TYR A 724 -4.53 -3.26 -11.47
CA TYR A 724 -4.35 -3.64 -12.87
C TYR A 724 -5.15 -4.90 -13.22
N LEU A 725 -4.88 -5.98 -12.48
CA LEU A 725 -5.43 -7.32 -12.71
C LEU A 725 -6.19 -7.74 -11.47
N SER A 726 -7.52 -7.81 -11.54
CA SER A 726 -8.35 -8.36 -10.46
C SER A 726 -9.75 -8.70 -10.95
N HIS A 727 -10.41 -9.65 -10.28
CA HIS A 727 -11.75 -10.13 -10.63
C HIS A 727 -12.85 -9.06 -10.49
N MET A 728 -12.60 -7.94 -9.79
CA MET A 728 -13.53 -6.81 -9.72
C MET A 728 -13.46 -5.86 -10.92
N GLY A 729 -12.50 -6.07 -11.82
CA GLY A 729 -12.35 -5.26 -13.03
C GLY A 729 -13.51 -5.38 -14.03
N ASP A 730 -13.26 -4.85 -15.22
CA ASP A 730 -14.14 -4.96 -16.39
C ASP A 730 -14.19 -6.40 -16.94
N ASP A 731 -14.96 -6.59 -18.01
CA ASP A 731 -15.16 -7.90 -18.64
C ASP A 731 -13.85 -8.59 -19.02
N VAL A 732 -12.88 -7.82 -19.53
CA VAL A 732 -11.54 -8.32 -19.86
C VAL A 732 -10.84 -8.94 -18.65
N ASN A 733 -10.81 -8.23 -17.52
CA ASN A 733 -10.20 -8.78 -16.30
C ASN A 733 -10.94 -10.03 -15.79
N ARG A 734 -12.27 -10.08 -15.92
CA ARG A 734 -13.07 -11.22 -15.47
C ARG A 734 -12.91 -12.45 -16.36
N CYS A 735 -12.75 -12.27 -17.67
CA CYS A 735 -12.65 -13.39 -18.61
C CYS A 735 -11.27 -14.06 -18.62
N ILE A 736 -10.20 -13.30 -18.30
CA ILE A 736 -8.83 -13.82 -18.19
C ILE A 736 -8.50 -14.44 -16.82
N LEU A 737 -9.43 -14.42 -15.86
CA LEU A 737 -9.26 -15.02 -14.53
C LEU A 737 -10.26 -16.17 -14.33
N LYS A 738 -9.82 -17.24 -13.67
CA LYS A 738 -10.68 -18.34 -13.22
C LYS A 738 -10.21 -18.86 -11.86
N PHE A 739 -11.08 -19.54 -11.12
CA PHE A 739 -10.68 -20.17 -9.86
C PHE A 739 -9.59 -21.23 -10.11
N ALA A 740 -8.55 -21.25 -9.27
CA ALA A 740 -7.50 -22.27 -9.32
C ALA A 740 -8.04 -23.63 -8.90
N LYS A 741 -8.87 -23.65 -7.85
CA LYS A 741 -9.56 -24.84 -7.37
C LYS A 741 -10.76 -25.12 -8.26
N SER A 742 -10.72 -26.23 -8.98
CA SER A 742 -11.86 -26.72 -9.75
C SER A 742 -12.87 -27.45 -8.85
N LYS A 743 -14.14 -27.53 -9.29
CA LYS A 743 -15.17 -28.37 -8.67
C LYS A 743 -15.84 -29.21 -9.75
N LYS A 744 -16.17 -30.47 -9.41
CA LYS A 744 -17.02 -31.32 -10.25
C LYS A 744 -18.40 -30.67 -10.40
N LEU A 745 -18.99 -30.72 -11.60
CA LEU A 745 -20.26 -30.05 -11.89
C LEU A 745 -21.45 -30.64 -11.10
N GLY A 746 -21.41 -31.91 -10.74
CA GLY A 746 -22.55 -32.59 -10.14
C GLY A 746 -23.74 -32.69 -11.11
N ASN A 747 -24.95 -32.86 -10.57
CA ASN A 747 -26.15 -33.10 -11.37
C ASN A 747 -26.58 -31.86 -12.17
N ASP A 748 -26.52 -30.67 -11.57
CA ASP A 748 -27.08 -29.45 -12.15
C ASP A 748 -26.03 -28.42 -12.62
N GLY A 749 -24.74 -28.66 -12.36
CA GLY A 749 -23.70 -27.67 -12.62
C GLY A 749 -23.59 -27.27 -14.09
N PHE A 750 -23.88 -28.18 -15.02
CA PHE A 750 -23.88 -27.85 -16.45
C PHE A 750 -25.05 -26.93 -16.83
N GLU A 751 -26.23 -27.13 -16.25
CA GLU A 751 -27.39 -26.23 -16.45
C GLU A 751 -27.11 -24.84 -15.88
N TRP A 752 -26.47 -24.76 -14.71
CA TRP A 752 -26.01 -23.47 -14.16
C TRP A 752 -25.01 -22.75 -15.08
N LEU A 753 -24.09 -23.48 -15.73
CA LEU A 753 -23.17 -22.90 -16.69
C LEU A 753 -23.88 -22.40 -17.96
N LYS A 754 -24.87 -23.14 -18.48
CA LYS A 754 -25.72 -22.70 -19.60
C LYS A 754 -26.48 -21.42 -19.24
N LEU A 755 -27.12 -21.41 -18.08
CA LEU A 755 -27.84 -20.23 -17.56
C LEU A 755 -26.90 -19.04 -17.40
N HIS A 756 -25.71 -19.25 -16.85
CA HIS A 756 -24.71 -18.20 -16.70
C HIS A 756 -24.27 -17.63 -18.06
N CYS A 757 -23.99 -18.49 -19.04
CA CYS A 757 -23.64 -18.08 -20.40
C CYS A 757 -24.72 -17.19 -21.02
N ILE A 758 -26.01 -17.58 -20.92
CA ILE A 758 -27.12 -16.76 -21.41
C ILE A 758 -27.31 -15.47 -20.59
N ASN A 759 -27.08 -15.49 -19.28
CA ASN A 759 -27.13 -14.27 -18.48
C ASN A 759 -26.10 -13.22 -18.94
N LEU A 760 -24.90 -13.66 -19.36
CA LEU A 760 -23.83 -12.79 -19.83
C LEU A 760 -24.14 -12.12 -21.18
N THR A 761 -25.01 -12.68 -22.02
CA THR A 761 -25.42 -12.01 -23.28
C THR A 761 -26.28 -10.77 -23.01
N GLY A 762 -26.92 -10.71 -21.84
CA GLY A 762 -27.80 -9.61 -21.43
C GLY A 762 -29.12 -9.51 -22.21
N THR A 763 -29.40 -10.41 -23.15
CA THR A 763 -30.58 -10.34 -24.03
C THR A 763 -31.87 -10.80 -23.35
N MET A 764 -31.77 -11.64 -22.32
CA MET A 764 -32.89 -12.32 -21.68
C MET A 764 -33.17 -11.83 -20.24
N LYS A 765 -32.80 -10.58 -19.90
CA LYS A 765 -32.90 -10.05 -18.52
C LYS A 765 -34.31 -10.11 -17.92
N ARG A 766 -35.36 -10.08 -18.75
CA ARG A 766 -36.78 -10.12 -18.33
C ARG A 766 -37.40 -11.53 -18.38
N ALA A 767 -36.71 -12.49 -18.99
CA ALA A 767 -37.19 -13.86 -19.11
C ALA A 767 -36.98 -14.63 -17.80
N SER A 768 -37.80 -15.64 -17.58
CA SER A 768 -37.67 -16.62 -16.51
C SER A 768 -36.38 -17.45 -16.63
N VAL A 769 -36.00 -18.16 -15.57
CA VAL A 769 -34.85 -19.07 -15.60
C VAL A 769 -35.07 -20.20 -16.61
N GLU A 770 -36.28 -20.75 -16.68
CA GLU A 770 -36.64 -21.83 -17.61
C GLU A 770 -36.49 -21.40 -19.08
N GLU A 771 -37.02 -20.22 -19.44
CA GLU A 771 -36.89 -19.68 -20.80
C GLU A 771 -35.42 -19.43 -21.18
N ARG A 772 -34.60 -18.97 -20.23
CA ARG A 772 -33.16 -18.78 -20.46
C ARG A 772 -32.45 -20.11 -20.70
N LEU A 773 -32.79 -21.16 -19.96
CA LEU A 773 -32.22 -22.49 -20.15
C LEU A 773 -32.63 -23.10 -21.50
N LYS A 774 -33.91 -23.00 -21.87
CA LYS A 774 -34.41 -23.42 -23.19
C LYS A 774 -33.63 -22.71 -24.31
N THR A 775 -33.49 -21.38 -24.19
CA THR A 775 -32.72 -20.57 -25.15
C THR A 775 -31.24 -20.98 -25.19
N ALA A 776 -30.64 -21.29 -24.03
CA ALA A 776 -29.26 -21.78 -23.96
C ALA A 776 -29.08 -23.09 -24.73
N GLN A 777 -30.06 -23.99 -24.62
CA GLN A 777 -30.06 -25.27 -25.32
C GLN A 777 -30.21 -25.07 -26.84
N GLU A 778 -31.10 -24.19 -27.28
CA GLU A 778 -31.26 -23.83 -28.70
C GLU A 778 -30.00 -23.18 -29.29
N LEU A 779 -29.30 -22.35 -28.52
CA LEU A 779 -28.07 -21.67 -28.94
C LEU A 779 -26.80 -22.51 -28.75
N LEU A 780 -26.90 -23.71 -28.17
CA LEU A 780 -25.73 -24.55 -27.86
C LEU A 780 -24.80 -24.78 -29.07
N PRO A 781 -25.29 -25.03 -30.30
CA PRO A 781 -24.40 -25.16 -31.47
C PRO A 781 -23.58 -23.89 -31.74
N THR A 782 -24.17 -22.71 -31.56
CA THR A 782 -23.50 -21.41 -31.75
C THR A 782 -22.48 -21.14 -30.63
N ILE A 783 -22.80 -21.54 -29.39
CA ILE A 783 -21.88 -21.43 -28.26
C ILE A 783 -20.64 -22.31 -28.51
N LEU A 784 -20.83 -23.54 -29.00
CA LEU A 784 -19.74 -24.45 -29.33
C LEU A 784 -18.90 -23.95 -30.51
N ASP A 785 -19.53 -23.38 -31.55
CA ASP A 785 -18.84 -22.73 -32.66
C ASP A 785 -17.98 -21.56 -32.17
N SER A 786 -18.53 -20.70 -31.31
CA SER A 786 -17.81 -19.57 -30.72
C SER A 786 -16.61 -20.00 -29.88
N ALA A 787 -16.73 -21.11 -29.15
CA ALA A 787 -15.63 -21.67 -28.36
C ALA A 787 -14.52 -22.31 -29.21
N ARG A 788 -14.87 -22.90 -30.37
CA ARG A 788 -13.92 -23.52 -31.31
C ARG A 788 -13.26 -22.50 -32.23
N ASN A 789 -14.00 -21.48 -32.65
CA ASN A 789 -13.58 -20.49 -33.62
C ASN A 789 -13.96 -19.06 -33.15
N PRO A 790 -13.25 -18.52 -32.14
CA PRO A 790 -13.57 -17.20 -31.58
C PRO A 790 -13.44 -16.04 -32.57
N PHE A 791 -12.74 -16.24 -33.70
CA PHE A 791 -12.53 -15.25 -34.75
C PHE A 791 -13.31 -15.51 -36.05
N GLY A 792 -14.17 -16.53 -36.07
CA GLY A 792 -14.91 -16.98 -37.24
C GLY A 792 -15.93 -15.97 -37.80
N VAL A 793 -16.32 -16.15 -39.06
CA VAL A 793 -17.18 -15.22 -39.84
C VAL A 793 -18.57 -15.00 -39.21
N ARG A 794 -19.10 -15.96 -38.43
CA ARG A 794 -20.39 -15.81 -37.72
C ARG A 794 -20.34 -14.77 -36.59
N PHE A 795 -19.17 -14.44 -36.07
CA PHE A 795 -18.97 -13.38 -35.07
C PHE A 795 -19.33 -11.98 -35.62
N ARG A 796 -19.19 -11.77 -36.94
CA ARG A 796 -19.57 -10.51 -37.60
C ARG A 796 -21.09 -10.34 -37.73
N ARG A 797 -21.86 -11.41 -37.54
CA ARG A 797 -23.33 -11.43 -37.65
C ARG A 797 -23.96 -11.98 -36.36
N PHE A 798 -23.84 -11.24 -35.27
CA PHE A 798 -24.96 -11.12 -34.32
C PHE A 798 -25.77 -9.86 -34.65
N PRO A 799 -26.54 -9.80 -35.75
CA PRO A 799 -27.55 -8.77 -35.87
C PRO A 799 -28.69 -9.16 -34.92
N ALA A 800 -29.24 -8.17 -34.21
CA ALA A 800 -30.50 -8.31 -33.48
C ALA A 800 -31.61 -8.99 -34.32
N GLY A 801 -31.49 -8.94 -35.67
CA GLY A 801 -32.37 -9.63 -36.62
C GLY A 801 -32.39 -11.16 -36.57
N PHE A 802 -31.32 -11.86 -36.15
CA PHE A 802 -31.35 -13.33 -36.09
C PHE A 802 -32.23 -13.82 -34.91
N LEU A 803 -32.20 -13.10 -33.79
CA LEU A 803 -33.06 -13.36 -32.64
C LEU A 803 -34.53 -12.99 -32.94
N ILE A 804 -34.78 -11.90 -33.68
CA ILE A 804 -36.14 -11.53 -34.14
C ILE A 804 -36.73 -12.61 -35.04
N ARG A 805 -35.90 -13.30 -35.83
CA ARG A 805 -36.35 -14.41 -36.69
C ARG A 805 -36.65 -15.68 -35.88
N LEU A 806 -35.89 -15.94 -34.82
CA LEU A 806 -36.18 -17.04 -33.89
C LEU A 806 -37.49 -16.75 -33.12
N ILE A 807 -37.62 -15.56 -32.53
CA ILE A 807 -38.83 -15.12 -31.79
C ILE A 807 -40.07 -15.12 -32.69
N LYS A 808 -39.96 -14.72 -33.96
CA LYS A 808 -41.08 -14.82 -34.92
C LYS A 808 -41.44 -16.26 -35.29
N ASN A 809 -40.49 -17.18 -35.30
CA ASN A 809 -40.78 -18.58 -35.64
C ASN A 809 -41.34 -19.36 -34.44
N THR A 810 -40.98 -18.99 -33.19
CA THR A 810 -41.54 -19.62 -31.98
C THR A 810 -42.90 -19.07 -31.57
N LEU A 811 -43.25 -17.84 -31.96
CA LEU A 811 -44.57 -17.23 -31.65
C LEU A 811 -45.67 -17.56 -32.66
N TYR A 812 -45.35 -18.16 -33.81
CA TYR A 812 -46.34 -18.47 -34.87
C TYR A 812 -46.50 -19.98 -35.14
N SER A 813 -46.06 -20.85 -34.23
CA SER A 813 -46.24 -22.29 -34.33
C SER A 813 -46.98 -22.86 -33.12
N SER A 814 -48.22 -22.42 -32.91
CA SER A 814 -49.25 -23.23 -32.29
C SER A 814 -50.61 -22.94 -32.96
N PRO A 815 -51.19 -23.88 -33.72
CA PRO A 815 -52.62 -23.91 -34.00
C PRO A 815 -53.36 -24.47 -32.77
N PHE A 816 -54.64 -24.11 -32.59
CA PHE A 816 -55.56 -24.48 -31.48
C PHE A 816 -55.41 -23.58 -30.22
N ILE A 817 -56.42 -22.90 -29.65
CA ILE A 817 -57.91 -22.90 -29.72
C ILE A 817 -58.44 -21.52 -29.27
N GLU A 818 -59.51 -21.07 -29.95
CA GLU A 818 -60.52 -20.01 -29.69
C GLU A 818 -60.18 -18.76 -28.85
#